data_AF-A0A2E6QTQ1-F1
#
_entry.id   AF-A0A2E6QTQ1-F1
#
_cell.length_a   1.000
_cell.length_b   1.000
_cell.length_c   1.000
_cell.angle_alpha   90.00
_cell.angle_beta   90.00
_cell.angle_gamma   90.00
#
_symmetry.space_group_name_H-M   'P 1'
#
loop_
_entity.id
_entity.type
_entity.pdbx_description
1 polymer ?
#
loop_
_entity_poly.entity_id
_entity_poly.type
_entity_poly.pdbx_seq_one_letter_code
_entity_poly.pdbx_strand_id
1 'polypeptide(L)'
;MKKVLFNIIKLVFSLIFILLIAGIIGYYYVSSNILNFEDEMPKKGITYNQVNIDGINFIDRNNNGKLDVYEDHRESIENRATDLITRLTLEEKIHLLKGSGIKSALGMSSDGIPGAVGTIVPTPRLGLPEIYLSDGPAGLRIASKRKNQDRTYYCTAFPIGTLLASTWDTSLVESVGNSMGNEALNYGIDVILGPGVNIHRHPLCGRNFEYYSEDPFLSGNIGAAMVNGIESNGVGTSPKHFVVNNQETSRNWNDARVSERALREIYLKGYEIIVKKSQPWTIMTSYNKINGQYAPENKRLVTDILKEEWGFDGVVMTDWYGGQSATAIVNAGNDLIEPGTKNDWNELKESAANGSLPISNINASVKRILKLILKSKKMENYDFENNPDLKKHALVTRKSAAEGMVLLENKKNTLPMKEINNLALIGSTSYEFIAGGTGSGDVEEAYSIALDDALIKNGFEINKIALNEYLKQNSKNLKEKKDDAEIPGAIGVAMSMMNPYTPIKMEYSTKLLDEISATSDIAIVTIGRNSGESSDRVLSDDFLLSEKEKQMIKNTCEVFQSKGKKVIVILNVGGVIETSSWKNQPDAVLLAWQGGQEGGNSVVDILTGKVNPSGKLPMTFPIDINDHKSSLNFPMDGEKLKLNDLIFGFDYDKPENKKIRNKDYTIYEEGIYVGYRHFDKDKIEVSYPFGYGMSYTNFKYSDLKITKQENKINLSFKVQNIGGFKGKEITQVYISKINSKIDRPIKELKGFSKTKLLESDKSSILDIEIPVSDFYYWNEKINSWDIENGEYSIQIGSSSRDIKLQEKIKI
;
A
#
# COMPACT_ATOMS: atom_id res chain seq x y z
N MET A 1 25.47 -51.26 40.17
CA MET A 1 25.56 -49.86 39.71
C MET A 1 26.19 -49.69 38.32
N LYS A 2 27.43 -50.16 38.04
CA LYS A 2 28.08 -49.95 36.73
C LYS A 2 27.32 -50.48 35.50
N LYS A 3 26.66 -51.65 35.61
CA LYS A 3 25.89 -52.26 34.50
C LYS A 3 24.60 -51.49 34.16
N VAL A 4 23.94 -50.91 35.17
CA VAL A 4 22.73 -50.09 35.01
C VAL A 4 23.09 -48.74 34.38
N LEU A 5 24.16 -48.10 34.85
CA LEU A 5 24.67 -46.85 34.27
C LEU A 5 25.09 -47.04 32.80
N PHE A 6 25.75 -48.14 32.47
CA PHE A 6 26.14 -48.45 31.09
C PHE A 6 24.93 -48.68 30.16
N ASN A 7 23.87 -49.32 30.66
CA ASN A 7 22.64 -49.51 29.89
C ASN A 7 21.86 -48.21 29.71
N ILE A 8 21.84 -47.32 30.72
CA ILE A 8 21.24 -45.98 30.60
C ILE A 8 22.00 -45.14 29.57
N ILE A 9 23.34 -45.15 29.61
CA ILE A 9 24.18 -44.44 28.63
C ILE A 9 23.92 -44.98 27.21
N LYS A 10 23.83 -46.30 27.01
CA LYS A 10 23.46 -46.89 25.72
C LYS A 10 22.07 -46.48 25.25
N LEU A 11 21.10 -46.42 26.16
CA LEU A 11 19.73 -46.01 25.84
C LEU A 11 19.68 -44.54 25.42
N VAL A 12 20.36 -43.66 26.17
CA VAL A 12 20.50 -42.23 25.84
C VAL A 12 21.21 -42.03 24.51
N PHE A 13 22.33 -42.73 24.26
CA PHE A 13 23.02 -42.68 22.97
C PHE A 13 22.15 -43.18 21.82
N SER A 14 21.37 -44.24 22.03
CA SER A 14 20.44 -44.75 21.01
C SER A 14 19.32 -43.75 20.73
N LEU A 15 18.80 -43.08 21.76
CA LEU A 15 17.76 -42.05 21.63
C LEU A 15 18.30 -40.81 20.88
N ILE A 16 19.50 -40.36 21.22
CA ILE A 16 20.20 -39.26 20.53
C ILE A 16 20.45 -39.65 19.06
N PHE A 17 20.87 -40.88 18.79
CA PHE A 17 21.11 -41.37 17.43
C PHE A 17 19.81 -41.43 16.60
N ILE A 18 18.70 -41.88 17.20
CA ILE A 18 17.37 -41.88 16.55
C ILE A 18 16.90 -40.44 16.27
N LEU A 19 17.06 -39.52 17.23
CA LEU A 19 16.72 -38.11 17.04
C LEU A 19 17.59 -37.45 15.95
N LEU A 20 18.87 -37.81 15.87
CA LEU A 20 19.77 -37.35 14.82
C LEU A 20 19.33 -37.87 13.44
N ILE A 21 19.01 -39.17 13.33
CA ILE A 21 18.49 -39.76 12.09
C ILE A 21 17.16 -39.12 11.69
N ALA A 22 16.22 -38.98 12.63
CA ALA A 22 14.94 -38.32 12.39
C ALA A 22 15.14 -36.86 11.96
N GLY A 23 16.09 -36.15 12.56
CA GLY A 23 16.49 -34.79 12.16
C GLY A 23 17.08 -34.74 10.76
N ILE A 24 17.94 -35.69 10.38
CA ILE A 24 18.51 -35.79 9.03
C ILE A 24 17.43 -36.11 8.00
N ILE A 25 16.59 -37.12 8.24
CA ILE A 25 15.48 -37.49 7.36
C ILE A 25 14.49 -36.33 7.23
N GLY A 26 14.14 -35.69 8.34
CA GLY A 26 13.29 -34.50 8.36
C GLY A 26 13.91 -33.34 7.57
N TYR A 27 15.21 -33.10 7.72
CA TYR A 27 15.93 -32.10 6.93
C TYR A 27 15.91 -32.43 5.44
N TYR A 28 16.20 -33.68 5.03
CA TYR A 28 16.13 -34.07 3.62
C TYR A 28 14.72 -33.95 3.06
N TYR A 29 13.69 -34.30 3.84
CA TYR A 29 12.30 -34.15 3.43
C TYR A 29 11.92 -32.68 3.22
N VAL A 30 12.23 -31.80 4.19
CA VAL A 30 11.99 -30.35 4.08
C VAL A 30 12.81 -29.75 2.93
N SER A 31 14.07 -30.13 2.82
CA SER A 31 14.98 -29.65 1.78
C SER A 31 14.45 -30.00 0.39
N SER A 32 14.09 -31.27 0.13
CA SER A 32 13.65 -31.72 -1.20
C SER A 32 12.19 -31.37 -1.54
N ASN A 33 11.28 -31.27 -0.57
CA ASN A 33 9.85 -31.04 -0.84
C ASN A 33 9.41 -29.60 -0.65
N ILE A 34 10.16 -28.81 0.13
CA ILE A 34 9.78 -27.43 0.48
C ILE A 34 10.79 -26.44 -0.11
N LEU A 35 12.10 -26.67 0.07
CA LEU A 35 13.12 -25.69 -0.30
C LEU A 35 13.65 -25.82 -1.74
N ASN A 36 13.89 -27.05 -2.21
CA ASN A 36 14.71 -27.32 -3.39
C ASN A 36 13.96 -28.09 -4.48
N PHE A 37 12.64 -28.19 -4.42
CA PHE A 37 11.87 -28.97 -5.41
C PHE A 37 11.95 -28.38 -6.83
N GLU A 38 12.27 -27.09 -6.96
CA GLU A 38 12.55 -26.43 -8.26
C GLU A 38 13.98 -26.67 -8.77
N ASP A 39 14.93 -27.07 -7.91
CA ASP A 39 16.33 -27.25 -8.31
C ASP A 39 16.53 -28.49 -9.22
N GLU A 40 15.52 -29.37 -9.31
CA GLU A 40 15.48 -30.51 -10.23
C GLU A 40 15.22 -30.10 -11.70
N MET A 41 14.76 -28.87 -11.94
CA MET A 41 14.50 -28.36 -13.30
C MET A 41 15.78 -27.85 -13.96
N PRO A 42 16.06 -28.23 -15.23
CA PRO A 42 17.32 -27.90 -15.88
C PRO A 42 17.47 -26.39 -16.15
N LYS A 43 18.31 -25.72 -15.36
CA LYS A 43 18.81 -24.35 -15.61
C LYS A 43 19.92 -24.39 -16.66
N LYS A 44 19.57 -24.61 -17.94
CA LYS A 44 20.61 -24.58 -19.00
C LYS A 44 21.07 -23.14 -19.24
N GLY A 45 22.39 -22.92 -19.19
CA GLY A 45 23.01 -21.78 -19.85
C GLY A 45 22.90 -21.97 -21.36
N ILE A 46 21.85 -21.44 -21.97
CA ILE A 46 21.62 -21.58 -23.41
C ILE A 46 22.32 -20.42 -24.11
N THR A 47 23.29 -20.76 -24.96
CA THR A 47 23.76 -19.82 -25.98
C THR A 47 22.72 -19.81 -27.11
N TYR A 48 22.23 -18.64 -27.46
CA TYR A 48 21.24 -18.48 -28.54
C TYR A 48 21.93 -18.18 -29.85
N ASN A 49 21.54 -18.90 -30.91
CA ASN A 49 21.95 -18.57 -32.26
C ASN A 49 21.22 -17.31 -32.76
N GLN A 50 21.73 -16.74 -33.85
CA GLN A 50 21.04 -15.67 -34.58
C GLN A 50 20.56 -16.17 -35.93
N VAL A 51 19.39 -15.71 -36.34
CA VAL A 51 18.85 -15.93 -37.69
C VAL A 51 18.68 -14.57 -38.35
N ASN A 52 19.21 -14.41 -39.57
CA ASN A 52 19.05 -13.19 -40.35
C ASN A 52 17.92 -13.37 -41.37
N ILE A 53 16.89 -12.53 -41.27
CA ILE A 53 15.76 -12.48 -42.22
C ILE A 53 15.69 -11.04 -42.75
N ASP A 54 15.81 -10.88 -44.06
CA ASP A 54 15.74 -9.59 -44.76
C ASP A 54 16.67 -8.51 -44.17
N GLY A 55 17.86 -8.89 -43.69
CA GLY A 55 18.84 -7.97 -43.11
C GLY A 55 18.60 -7.64 -41.62
N ILE A 56 17.56 -8.18 -40.99
CA ILE A 56 17.29 -8.04 -39.56
C ILE A 56 17.75 -9.31 -38.83
N ASN A 57 18.51 -9.13 -37.74
CA ASN A 57 18.92 -10.25 -36.90
C ASN A 57 17.88 -10.52 -35.80
N PHE A 58 17.48 -11.77 -35.70
CA PHE A 58 16.61 -12.28 -34.65
C PHE A 58 17.36 -13.28 -33.79
N ILE A 59 16.96 -13.39 -32.52
CA ILE A 59 17.48 -14.40 -31.60
C ILE A 59 16.65 -15.67 -31.80
N ASP A 60 17.31 -16.75 -32.20
CA ASP A 60 16.73 -18.09 -32.21
C ASP A 60 16.78 -18.66 -30.79
N ARG A 61 15.68 -18.44 -30.07
CA ARG A 61 15.54 -18.71 -28.63
C ARG A 61 15.42 -20.19 -28.33
N ASN A 62 14.98 -21.00 -29.30
CA ASN A 62 14.90 -22.46 -29.14
C ASN A 62 15.97 -23.23 -29.94
N ASN A 63 16.86 -22.54 -30.65
CA ASN A 63 17.96 -23.09 -31.43
C ASN A 63 17.53 -24.08 -32.53
N ASN A 64 16.40 -23.83 -33.20
CA ASN A 64 15.91 -24.68 -34.30
C ASN A 64 16.38 -24.24 -35.71
N GLY A 65 17.11 -23.13 -35.80
CA GLY A 65 17.67 -22.57 -37.03
C GLY A 65 16.68 -21.82 -37.91
N LYS A 66 15.50 -21.47 -37.40
CA LYS A 66 14.44 -20.73 -38.10
C LYS A 66 13.92 -19.59 -37.23
N LEU A 67 13.36 -18.56 -37.86
CA LEU A 67 12.62 -17.52 -37.14
C LEU A 67 11.20 -18.02 -36.85
N ASP A 68 10.89 -18.25 -35.58
CA ASP A 68 9.53 -18.56 -35.15
C ASP A 68 8.69 -17.31 -34.89
N VAL A 69 7.37 -17.41 -34.99
CA VAL A 69 6.44 -16.27 -34.80
C VAL A 69 6.67 -15.62 -33.44
N TYR A 70 6.84 -16.39 -32.37
CA TYR A 70 7.08 -15.83 -31.03
C TYR A 70 8.42 -15.10 -30.86
N GLU A 71 9.40 -15.37 -31.73
CA GLU A 71 10.72 -14.72 -31.71
C GLU A 71 10.72 -13.42 -32.52
N ASP A 72 9.78 -13.30 -33.46
CA ASP A 72 9.61 -12.12 -34.30
C ASP A 72 8.93 -10.97 -33.55
N HIS A 73 9.71 -9.98 -33.13
CA HIS A 73 9.22 -8.79 -32.43
C HIS A 73 8.34 -7.86 -33.30
N ARG A 74 8.22 -8.14 -34.61
CA ARG A 74 7.28 -7.44 -35.51
C ARG A 74 5.85 -7.97 -35.36
N GLU A 75 5.70 -9.20 -34.89
CA GLU A 75 4.39 -9.81 -34.63
C GLU A 75 3.77 -9.26 -33.35
N SER A 76 2.44 -9.21 -33.32
CA SER A 76 1.72 -8.77 -32.12
C SER A 76 2.00 -9.72 -30.95
N ILE A 77 2.04 -9.17 -29.72
CA ILE A 77 2.20 -9.98 -28.50
C ILE A 77 1.16 -11.10 -28.43
N GLU A 78 -0.06 -10.85 -28.92
CA GLU A 78 -1.14 -11.82 -28.99
C GLU A 78 -0.82 -13.01 -29.92
N ASN A 79 -0.29 -12.75 -31.12
CA ASN A 79 0.14 -13.80 -32.05
C ASN A 79 1.32 -14.59 -31.49
N ARG A 80 2.30 -13.89 -30.92
CA ARG A 80 3.49 -14.48 -30.30
C ARG A 80 3.13 -15.41 -29.14
N ALA A 81 2.23 -14.96 -28.26
CA ALA A 81 1.73 -15.78 -27.16
C ALA A 81 0.94 -17.00 -27.67
N THR A 82 0.14 -16.83 -28.73
CA THR A 82 -0.63 -17.93 -29.35
C THR A 82 0.30 -18.99 -29.96
N ASP A 83 1.36 -18.59 -30.66
CA ASP A 83 2.39 -19.50 -31.18
C ASP A 83 3.08 -20.27 -30.03
N LEU A 84 3.48 -19.59 -28.96
CA LEU A 84 4.07 -20.22 -27.76
C LEU A 84 3.15 -21.29 -27.13
N ILE A 85 1.84 -21.03 -27.05
CA ILE A 85 0.87 -22.02 -26.53
C ILE A 85 0.89 -23.34 -27.32
N THR A 86 1.15 -23.29 -28.63
CA THR A 86 1.24 -24.51 -29.46
C THR A 86 2.55 -25.26 -29.28
N ARG A 87 3.59 -24.58 -28.77
CA ARG A 87 4.96 -25.09 -28.63
C ARG A 87 5.25 -25.64 -27.24
N LEU A 88 4.57 -25.14 -26.21
CA LEU A 88 4.70 -25.60 -24.83
C LEU A 88 4.16 -27.02 -24.67
N THR A 89 4.88 -27.87 -23.93
CA THR A 89 4.35 -29.14 -23.44
C THR A 89 3.30 -28.88 -22.37
N LEU A 90 2.47 -29.88 -22.06
CA LEU A 90 1.50 -29.75 -20.97
C LEU A 90 2.20 -29.48 -19.62
N GLU A 91 3.35 -30.12 -19.39
CA GLU A 91 4.11 -29.94 -18.16
C GLU A 91 4.67 -28.51 -18.03
N GLU A 92 5.20 -27.93 -19.11
CA GLU A 92 5.66 -26.54 -19.12
C GLU A 92 4.50 -25.55 -18.92
N LYS A 93 3.32 -25.84 -19.52
CA LYS A 93 2.11 -25.04 -19.27
C LYS A 93 1.72 -25.06 -17.80
N ILE A 94 1.71 -26.22 -17.17
CA ILE A 94 1.39 -26.37 -15.74
C ILE A 94 2.43 -25.67 -14.87
N HIS A 95 3.72 -25.78 -15.22
CA HIS A 95 4.81 -25.15 -14.48
C HIS A 95 4.67 -23.63 -14.47
N LEU A 96 4.26 -23.01 -15.59
CA LEU A 96 4.02 -21.57 -15.69
C LEU A 96 2.86 -21.05 -14.82
N LEU A 97 1.95 -21.91 -14.35
CA LEU A 97 0.82 -21.51 -13.49
C LEU A 97 1.22 -21.25 -12.03
N LYS A 98 2.49 -21.43 -11.66
CA LYS A 98 2.96 -21.28 -10.28
C LYS A 98 4.37 -20.68 -10.19
N GLY A 99 4.67 -20.05 -9.06
CA GLY A 99 5.99 -19.48 -8.78
C GLY A 99 7.06 -20.51 -8.40
N SER A 100 8.24 -20.05 -7.96
CA SER A 100 9.40 -20.91 -7.65
C SER A 100 9.47 -21.38 -6.18
N GLY A 101 8.41 -21.15 -5.40
CA GLY A 101 8.29 -21.64 -4.04
C GLY A 101 8.99 -20.81 -2.97
N ILE A 102 9.07 -21.37 -1.76
CA ILE A 102 9.37 -20.61 -0.53
C ILE A 102 10.72 -19.89 -0.55
N LYS A 103 11.72 -20.38 -1.29
CA LYS A 103 13.00 -19.68 -1.43
C LYS A 103 12.78 -18.30 -2.06
N SER A 104 11.99 -18.23 -3.13
CA SER A 104 11.62 -16.95 -3.74
C SER A 104 10.82 -16.10 -2.75
N ALA A 105 9.82 -16.65 -2.06
CA ALA A 105 9.04 -15.94 -1.04
C ALA A 105 9.90 -15.30 0.07
N LEU A 106 10.99 -15.96 0.46
CA LEU A 106 11.93 -15.47 1.47
C LEU A 106 13.00 -14.53 0.91
N GLY A 107 12.93 -14.14 -0.37
CA GLY A 107 13.94 -13.32 -1.02
C GLY A 107 15.27 -14.05 -1.25
N MET A 108 15.29 -15.38 -1.11
CA MET A 108 16.48 -16.21 -1.21
C MET A 108 16.71 -16.63 -2.66
N SER A 109 17.51 -15.85 -3.39
CA SER A 109 17.97 -16.20 -4.74
C SER A 109 19.48 -16.42 -4.77
N SER A 110 19.94 -17.56 -5.31
CA SER A 110 21.36 -17.86 -5.51
C SER A 110 21.94 -17.25 -6.79
N ASP A 111 21.13 -17.17 -7.85
CA ASP A 111 21.57 -16.81 -9.21
C ASP A 111 20.74 -15.65 -9.84
N GLY A 112 19.83 -15.05 -9.08
CA GLY A 112 18.91 -13.98 -9.51
C GLY A 112 19.04 -12.69 -8.71
N ILE A 113 17.93 -12.03 -8.41
CA ILE A 113 17.89 -10.77 -7.64
C ILE A 113 17.54 -11.06 -6.17
N PRO A 114 18.49 -10.98 -5.23
CA PRO A 114 18.19 -11.23 -3.82
C PRO A 114 17.20 -10.21 -3.25
N GLY A 115 16.25 -10.67 -2.45
CA GLY A 115 15.15 -9.88 -1.88
C GLY A 115 13.89 -9.80 -2.75
N ALA A 116 13.94 -10.16 -4.04
CA ALA A 116 12.73 -10.34 -4.84
C ALA A 116 11.91 -11.52 -4.29
N VAL A 117 10.59 -11.33 -4.13
CA VAL A 117 9.75 -12.24 -3.34
C VAL A 117 8.86 -13.18 -4.14
N GLY A 118 8.84 -13.07 -5.47
CA GLY A 118 8.12 -14.01 -6.33
C GLY A 118 8.76 -14.10 -7.70
N THR A 119 8.39 -15.13 -8.45
CA THR A 119 8.91 -15.34 -9.80
C THR A 119 7.90 -16.04 -10.68
N ILE A 120 7.80 -15.63 -11.95
CA ILE A 120 7.28 -16.55 -12.98
C ILE A 120 8.44 -17.41 -13.46
N VAL A 121 8.26 -18.73 -13.35
CA VAL A 121 9.30 -19.71 -13.67
C VAL A 121 9.76 -19.62 -15.13
N PRO A 122 11.05 -19.88 -15.42
CA PRO A 122 11.57 -19.85 -16.78
C PRO A 122 11.08 -21.06 -17.61
N THR A 123 11.10 -20.92 -18.94
CA THR A 123 10.97 -22.06 -19.87
C THR A 123 12.20 -22.13 -20.77
N PRO A 124 13.31 -22.73 -20.32
CA PRO A 124 14.59 -22.67 -21.03
C PRO A 124 14.54 -23.22 -22.45
N ARG A 125 13.79 -24.30 -22.71
CA ARG A 125 13.67 -24.90 -24.05
C ARG A 125 13.20 -23.92 -25.12
N LEU A 126 12.35 -22.95 -24.73
CA LEU A 126 11.83 -21.91 -25.62
C LEU A 126 12.52 -20.55 -25.42
N GLY A 127 13.57 -20.50 -24.60
CA GLY A 127 14.31 -19.29 -24.26
C GLY A 127 13.47 -18.23 -23.56
N LEU A 128 12.46 -18.64 -22.78
CA LEU A 128 11.67 -17.75 -21.93
C LEU A 128 12.41 -17.54 -20.59
N PRO A 129 12.69 -16.30 -20.19
CA PRO A 129 13.44 -15.99 -18.97
C PRO A 129 12.57 -16.17 -17.72
N GLU A 130 13.24 -16.22 -16.57
CA GLU A 130 12.58 -16.03 -15.28
C GLU A 130 12.16 -14.57 -15.13
N ILE A 131 10.94 -14.33 -14.65
CA ILE A 131 10.38 -12.99 -14.39
C ILE A 131 10.39 -12.76 -12.88
N TYR A 132 10.89 -11.61 -12.41
CA TYR A 132 10.98 -11.29 -10.98
C TYR A 132 9.84 -10.38 -10.54
N LEU A 133 9.22 -10.75 -9.42
CA LEU A 133 8.19 -10.00 -8.73
C LEU A 133 8.75 -9.50 -7.39
N SER A 134 8.59 -8.21 -7.10
CA SER A 134 9.11 -7.62 -5.86
C SER A 134 8.14 -6.62 -5.26
N ASP A 135 8.10 -6.55 -3.93
CA ASP A 135 7.40 -5.48 -3.23
C ASP A 135 8.09 -4.11 -3.45
N GLY A 136 7.47 -2.98 -3.14
CA GLY A 136 6.10 -2.84 -2.65
C GLY A 136 5.55 -1.41 -2.79
N PRO A 137 4.43 -1.11 -2.10
CA PRO A 137 3.71 0.15 -2.25
C PRO A 137 4.47 1.44 -1.87
N ALA A 138 5.47 1.37 -0.99
CA ALA A 138 6.27 2.53 -0.56
C ALA A 138 7.61 2.68 -1.29
N GLY A 139 7.93 1.79 -2.24
CA GLY A 139 9.22 1.73 -2.92
C GLY A 139 9.62 0.29 -3.21
N LEU A 140 10.62 0.11 -4.08
CA LEU A 140 11.11 -1.23 -4.39
C LEU A 140 11.80 -1.84 -3.16
N ARG A 141 11.51 -3.10 -2.86
CA ARG A 141 12.13 -3.87 -1.78
C ARG A 141 12.92 -5.02 -2.38
N ILE A 142 14.25 -4.88 -2.33
CA ILE A 142 15.24 -5.92 -2.67
C ILE A 142 16.35 -5.85 -1.62
N ALA A 143 17.20 -6.89 -1.56
CA ALA A 143 18.31 -6.86 -0.63
C ALA A 143 19.35 -5.81 -1.07
N SER A 144 19.63 -4.86 -0.18
CA SER A 144 20.56 -3.75 -0.42
C SER A 144 22.02 -4.21 -0.55
N LYS A 145 22.35 -5.40 -0.05
CA LYS A 145 23.69 -6.01 -0.10
C LYS A 145 23.63 -7.41 -0.69
N ARG A 146 24.61 -7.73 -1.54
CA ARG A 146 24.74 -9.03 -2.21
C ARG A 146 26.06 -9.69 -1.81
N LYS A 147 26.05 -11.02 -1.71
CA LYS A 147 27.25 -11.79 -1.34
C LYS A 147 28.35 -11.57 -2.38
N ASN A 148 29.59 -11.38 -1.91
CA ASN A 148 30.79 -11.16 -2.74
C ASN A 148 30.73 -9.91 -3.64
N GLN A 149 30.00 -8.88 -3.23
CA GLN A 149 29.98 -7.59 -3.93
C GLN A 149 30.13 -6.45 -2.92
N ASP A 150 30.99 -5.47 -3.24
CA ASP A 150 31.24 -4.31 -2.38
C ASP A 150 30.24 -3.16 -2.61
N ARG A 151 29.45 -3.23 -3.68
CA ARG A 151 28.44 -2.23 -4.04
C ARG A 151 27.10 -2.49 -3.33
N THR A 152 26.29 -1.44 -3.25
CA THR A 152 24.93 -1.49 -2.69
C THR A 152 23.85 -1.35 -3.77
N TYR A 153 22.62 -1.74 -3.39
CA TYR A 153 21.41 -1.80 -4.20
C TYR A 153 20.23 -1.16 -3.47
N TYR A 154 20.48 -0.04 -2.79
CA TYR A 154 19.44 0.68 -2.07
C TYR A 154 18.33 1.13 -3.02
N CYS A 155 17.13 1.20 -2.48
CA CYS A 155 15.96 1.72 -3.16
C CYS A 155 15.46 3.00 -2.48
N THR A 156 14.66 3.79 -3.19
CA THR A 156 14.09 5.00 -2.61
C THR A 156 12.87 4.65 -1.76
N ALA A 157 12.85 5.08 -0.49
CA ALA A 157 11.64 5.03 0.34
C ALA A 157 10.77 6.26 0.04
N PHE A 158 9.67 6.04 -0.67
CA PHE A 158 8.67 7.05 -1.02
C PHE A 158 7.65 7.24 0.11
N PRO A 159 6.83 8.30 0.08
CA PRO A 159 5.77 8.46 1.07
C PRO A 159 4.74 7.34 0.99
N ILE A 160 4.17 6.98 2.14
CA ILE A 160 3.13 5.94 2.23
C ILE A 160 1.89 6.28 1.38
N GLY A 161 1.11 5.27 1.02
CA GLY A 161 -0.12 5.40 0.22
C GLY A 161 -1.07 6.49 0.76
N THR A 162 -1.31 6.52 2.07
CA THR A 162 -2.19 7.51 2.69
C THR A 162 -1.69 8.95 2.49
N LEU A 163 -0.37 9.17 2.55
CA LEU A 163 0.21 10.49 2.29
C LEU A 163 0.03 10.84 0.80
N LEU A 164 0.36 9.92 -0.10
CA LEU A 164 0.22 10.16 -1.54
C LEU A 164 -1.23 10.48 -1.93
N ALA A 165 -2.22 9.80 -1.35
CA ALA A 165 -3.63 10.14 -1.54
C ALA A 165 -3.98 11.53 -0.98
N SER A 166 -3.34 11.95 0.12
CA SER A 166 -3.49 13.29 0.69
C SER A 166 -3.01 14.40 -0.24
N THR A 167 -2.24 14.09 -1.29
CA THR A 167 -1.84 15.08 -2.30
C THR A 167 -2.98 15.49 -3.23
N TRP A 168 -3.96 14.59 -3.46
CA TRP A 168 -5.02 14.70 -4.48
C TRP A 168 -4.49 15.12 -5.87
N ASP A 169 -3.26 14.73 -6.21
CA ASP A 169 -2.55 15.14 -7.41
C ASP A 169 -2.09 13.90 -8.19
N THR A 170 -2.89 13.49 -9.17
CA THR A 170 -2.58 12.30 -9.99
C THR A 170 -1.29 12.48 -10.78
N SER A 171 -0.97 13.68 -11.26
CA SER A 171 0.27 13.92 -11.99
C SER A 171 1.50 13.79 -11.10
N LEU A 172 1.41 14.23 -9.84
CA LEU A 172 2.49 14.04 -8.87
C LEU A 172 2.68 12.55 -8.51
N VAL A 173 1.59 11.82 -8.32
CA VAL A 173 1.65 10.37 -8.01
C VAL A 173 2.16 9.57 -9.22
N GLU A 174 1.80 9.94 -10.43
CA GLU A 174 2.37 9.36 -11.66
C GLU A 174 3.89 9.60 -11.74
N SER A 175 4.37 10.78 -11.32
CA SER A 175 5.82 11.05 -11.22
C SER A 175 6.50 10.19 -10.15
N VAL A 176 5.83 9.89 -9.04
CA VAL A 176 6.34 8.94 -8.02
C VAL A 176 6.44 7.54 -8.64
N GLY A 177 5.37 7.08 -9.30
CA GLY A 177 5.34 5.79 -9.99
C GLY A 177 6.43 5.68 -11.05
N ASN A 178 6.69 6.75 -11.80
CA ASN A 178 7.77 6.76 -12.79
C ASN A 178 9.16 6.53 -12.16
N SER A 179 9.44 7.14 -11.00
CA SER A 179 10.68 6.88 -10.26
C SER A 179 10.77 5.44 -9.74
N MET A 180 9.67 4.89 -9.21
CA MET A 180 9.62 3.48 -8.78
C MET A 180 9.86 2.51 -9.95
N GLY A 181 9.18 2.73 -11.08
CA GLY A 181 9.35 1.92 -12.29
C GLY A 181 10.76 2.03 -12.89
N ASN A 182 11.39 3.20 -12.78
CA ASN A 182 12.78 3.38 -13.19
C ASN A 182 13.76 2.54 -12.34
N GLU A 183 13.57 2.51 -11.01
CA GLU A 183 14.37 1.66 -10.13
C GLU A 183 14.18 0.18 -10.43
N ALA A 184 12.92 -0.26 -10.56
CA ALA A 184 12.61 -1.65 -10.88
C ALA A 184 13.23 -2.09 -12.20
N LEU A 185 13.11 -1.26 -13.26
CA LEU A 185 13.76 -1.54 -14.54
C LEU A 185 15.26 -1.67 -14.36
N ASN A 186 15.93 -0.69 -13.74
CA ASN A 186 17.39 -0.69 -13.59
C ASN A 186 17.92 -1.87 -12.77
N TYR A 187 17.15 -2.36 -11.81
CA TYR A 187 17.52 -3.52 -11.00
C TYR A 187 17.07 -4.86 -11.60
N GLY A 188 16.36 -4.87 -12.72
CA GLY A 188 15.92 -6.09 -13.42
C GLY A 188 14.65 -6.73 -12.86
N ILE A 189 13.85 -5.97 -12.12
CA ILE A 189 12.53 -6.37 -11.62
C ILE A 189 11.48 -6.13 -12.71
N ASP A 190 10.60 -7.11 -12.92
CA ASP A 190 9.62 -7.08 -13.99
C ASP A 190 8.25 -6.63 -13.51
N VAL A 191 7.88 -6.89 -12.26
CA VAL A 191 6.60 -6.47 -11.67
C VAL A 191 6.81 -5.97 -10.25
N ILE A 192 6.31 -4.75 -9.97
CA ILE A 192 6.19 -4.24 -8.61
C ILE A 192 4.85 -4.70 -8.02
N LEU A 193 4.90 -5.29 -6.83
CA LEU A 193 3.74 -5.80 -6.09
C LEU A 193 3.03 -4.66 -5.34
N GLY A 194 2.42 -3.78 -6.12
CA GLY A 194 1.62 -2.66 -5.65
C GLY A 194 0.97 -1.94 -6.84
N PRO A 195 0.18 -0.89 -6.60
CA PRO A 195 -0.09 -0.27 -5.29
C PRO A 195 -1.09 -1.02 -4.41
N GLY A 196 -1.12 -0.69 -3.11
CA GLY A 196 -2.19 -1.10 -2.20
C GLY A 196 -3.43 -0.19 -2.37
N VAL A 197 -4.61 -0.77 -2.63
CA VAL A 197 -5.80 0.02 -3.01
C VAL A 197 -7.08 -0.35 -2.24
N ASN A 198 -6.97 -1.21 -1.22
CA ASN A 198 -8.09 -1.54 -0.35
C ASN A 198 -8.65 -0.28 0.35
N ILE A 199 -9.96 -0.26 0.56
CA ILE A 199 -10.66 0.85 1.22
C ILE A 199 -10.26 0.93 2.70
N HIS A 200 -10.04 2.15 3.21
CA HIS A 200 -9.92 2.39 4.65
C HIS A 200 -11.29 2.22 5.33
N ARG A 201 -11.72 0.97 5.52
CA ARG A 201 -13.01 0.64 6.12
C ARG A 201 -13.09 1.10 7.57
N HIS A 202 -12.02 0.84 8.32
CA HIS A 202 -11.92 1.16 9.73
C HIS A 202 -10.52 1.70 10.06
N PRO A 203 -10.38 2.69 10.98
CA PRO A 203 -9.10 3.30 11.33
C PRO A 203 -8.01 2.32 11.79
N LEU A 204 -8.41 1.18 12.38
CA LEU A 204 -7.48 0.22 12.97
C LEU A 204 -6.90 -0.81 12.01
N CYS A 205 -7.28 -0.83 10.73
CA CYS A 205 -6.63 -1.75 9.80
C CYS A 205 -5.11 -1.47 9.77
N GLY A 206 -4.31 -2.49 10.06
CA GLY A 206 -2.86 -2.38 10.22
C GLY A 206 -2.12 -1.85 8.99
N ARG A 207 -2.70 -2.08 7.81
CA ARG A 207 -2.17 -1.73 6.49
C ARG A 207 -2.77 -0.46 5.88
N ASN A 208 -3.60 0.29 6.62
CA ASN A 208 -4.13 1.57 6.11
C ASN A 208 -3.01 2.50 5.60
N PHE A 209 -1.81 2.47 6.19
CA PHE A 209 -0.69 3.31 5.76
C PHE A 209 -0.37 3.17 4.26
N GLU A 210 -0.37 1.94 3.74
CA GLU A 210 -0.04 1.62 2.35
C GLU A 210 -1.26 1.61 1.41
N TYR A 211 -2.45 1.89 1.95
CA TYR A 211 -3.67 2.11 1.17
C TYR A 211 -3.92 3.61 0.99
N TYR A 212 -4.84 3.96 0.08
CA TYR A 212 -5.05 5.34 -0.31
C TYR A 212 -6.14 6.07 0.49
N SER A 213 -7.36 5.53 0.57
CA SER A 213 -8.52 6.31 1.04
C SER A 213 -9.69 5.45 1.53
N GLU A 214 -10.57 6.06 2.32
CA GLU A 214 -11.92 5.53 2.58
C GLU A 214 -12.87 5.69 1.39
N ASP A 215 -12.50 6.48 0.37
CA ASP A 215 -13.30 6.74 -0.81
C ASP A 215 -12.77 6.00 -2.05
N PRO A 216 -13.62 5.23 -2.76
CA PRO A 216 -13.19 4.45 -3.91
C PRO A 216 -12.82 5.31 -5.13
N PHE A 217 -13.40 6.49 -5.30
CA PHE A 217 -13.08 7.37 -6.42
C PHE A 217 -11.68 7.95 -6.22
N LEU A 218 -11.34 8.41 -5.01
CA LEU A 218 -9.98 8.85 -4.72
C LEU A 218 -8.98 7.69 -4.83
N SER A 219 -9.25 6.55 -4.20
CA SER A 219 -8.36 5.37 -4.24
C SER A 219 -8.10 4.90 -5.67
N GLY A 220 -9.15 4.77 -6.48
CA GLY A 220 -9.02 4.32 -7.87
C GLY A 220 -8.23 5.29 -8.77
N ASN A 221 -8.44 6.61 -8.63
CA ASN A 221 -7.72 7.59 -9.45
C ASN A 221 -6.25 7.73 -9.05
N ILE A 222 -5.94 7.71 -7.76
CA ILE A 222 -4.56 7.76 -7.27
C ILE A 222 -3.82 6.46 -7.61
N GLY A 223 -4.48 5.30 -7.44
CA GLY A 223 -3.93 4.01 -7.84
C GLY A 223 -3.66 3.91 -9.34
N ALA A 224 -4.58 4.39 -10.18
CA ALA A 224 -4.41 4.44 -11.64
C ALA A 224 -3.20 5.30 -12.04
N ALA A 225 -3.00 6.44 -11.39
CA ALA A 225 -1.84 7.29 -11.62
C ALA A 225 -0.52 6.59 -11.25
N MET A 226 -0.49 5.89 -10.11
CA MET A 226 0.68 5.10 -9.70
C MET A 226 1.01 4.01 -10.72
N VAL A 227 -0.02 3.27 -11.17
CA VAL A 227 0.11 2.22 -12.20
C VAL A 227 0.70 2.80 -13.48
N ASN A 228 0.09 3.86 -14.02
CA ASN A 228 0.57 4.50 -15.26
C ASN A 228 2.03 4.96 -15.14
N GLY A 229 2.40 5.53 -13.99
CA GLY A 229 3.76 5.96 -13.71
C GLY A 229 4.76 4.81 -13.78
N ILE A 230 4.50 3.72 -13.05
CA ILE A 230 5.39 2.55 -13.02
C ILE A 230 5.48 1.92 -14.42
N GLU A 231 4.32 1.64 -15.04
CA GLU A 231 4.25 0.89 -16.30
C GLU A 231 4.76 1.66 -17.52
N SER A 232 4.89 2.98 -17.42
CA SER A 232 5.58 3.81 -18.44
C SER A 232 7.06 3.41 -18.66
N ASN A 233 7.66 2.65 -17.74
CA ASN A 233 9.05 2.18 -17.82
C ASN A 233 9.19 0.77 -18.44
N GLY A 234 8.08 0.11 -18.82
CA GLY A 234 8.12 -1.29 -19.28
C GLY A 234 8.30 -2.31 -18.14
N VAL A 235 7.79 -1.96 -16.95
CA VAL A 235 7.72 -2.80 -15.74
C VAL A 235 6.25 -2.90 -15.36
N GLY A 236 5.74 -4.08 -15.01
CA GLY A 236 4.35 -4.27 -14.59
C GLY A 236 4.06 -3.84 -13.16
N THR A 237 2.78 -3.72 -12.86
CA THR A 237 2.26 -3.52 -11.49
C THR A 237 1.32 -4.63 -11.06
N SER A 238 0.98 -4.65 -9.77
CA SER A 238 0.00 -5.56 -9.18
C SER A 238 -0.85 -4.83 -8.13
N PRO A 239 -1.91 -4.08 -8.54
CA PRO A 239 -2.85 -3.50 -7.59
C PRO A 239 -3.41 -4.58 -6.66
N LYS A 240 -3.30 -4.33 -5.35
CA LYS A 240 -3.57 -5.33 -4.31
C LYS A 240 -4.35 -4.78 -3.12
N HIS A 241 -5.13 -5.58 -2.40
CA HIS A 241 -5.45 -7.00 -2.60
C HIS A 241 -6.92 -7.14 -3.00
N PHE A 242 -7.17 -7.70 -4.19
CA PHE A 242 -8.49 -7.86 -4.82
C PHE A 242 -9.26 -9.04 -4.22
N VAL A 243 -10.21 -8.85 -3.30
CA VAL A 243 -10.80 -7.60 -2.82
C VAL A 243 -11.26 -7.79 -1.36
N VAL A 244 -11.65 -6.70 -0.68
CA VAL A 244 -12.19 -6.74 0.69
C VAL A 244 -11.16 -7.19 1.76
N ASN A 245 -9.86 -7.04 1.47
CA ASN A 245 -8.81 -7.20 2.48
C ASN A 245 -8.69 -5.94 3.34
N ASN A 246 -9.62 -5.74 4.28
CA ASN A 246 -9.71 -4.51 5.08
C ASN A 246 -9.45 -4.74 6.59
N GLN A 247 -8.93 -5.90 6.98
CA GLN A 247 -8.47 -6.23 8.32
C GLN A 247 -7.31 -7.24 8.22
N GLU A 248 -6.32 -7.14 9.09
CA GLU A 248 -5.19 -8.09 9.13
C GLU A 248 -5.50 -9.30 10.01
N THR A 249 -6.25 -9.09 11.10
CA THR A 249 -6.68 -10.15 12.01
C THR A 249 -7.38 -11.23 11.20
N SER A 250 -6.87 -12.45 11.25
CA SER A 250 -7.48 -13.61 10.58
C SER A 250 -7.63 -13.49 9.05
N ARG A 251 -6.87 -12.61 8.38
CA ARG A 251 -7.02 -12.32 6.94
C ARG A 251 -7.00 -13.56 6.03
N ASN A 252 -6.29 -14.62 6.40
CA ASN A 252 -6.15 -15.86 5.63
C ASN A 252 -7.39 -16.79 5.67
N TRP A 253 -8.35 -16.53 6.55
CA TRP A 253 -9.53 -17.40 6.70
C TRP A 253 -10.83 -16.64 6.97
N ASN A 254 -10.76 -15.34 7.29
CA ASN A 254 -11.94 -14.52 7.52
C ASN A 254 -12.88 -14.57 6.31
N ASP A 255 -14.15 -14.85 6.56
CA ASP A 255 -15.23 -14.68 5.59
C ASP A 255 -15.86 -13.29 5.72
N ALA A 256 -15.45 -12.39 4.82
CA ALA A 256 -16.03 -11.06 4.69
C ALA A 256 -17.38 -11.17 3.96
N ARG A 257 -18.46 -10.97 4.71
CA ARG A 257 -19.85 -11.05 4.23
C ARG A 257 -20.35 -9.65 3.88
N VAL A 258 -20.45 -9.37 2.59
CA VAL A 258 -20.69 -8.04 2.03
C VAL A 258 -21.85 -8.08 1.05
N SER A 259 -22.75 -7.09 1.10
CA SER A 259 -23.83 -6.97 0.10
C SER A 259 -23.26 -6.67 -1.28
N GLU A 260 -23.97 -7.09 -2.32
CA GLU A 260 -23.51 -6.87 -3.69
C GLU A 260 -23.39 -5.37 -3.99
N ARG A 261 -24.33 -4.57 -3.49
CA ARG A 261 -24.26 -3.11 -3.63
C ARG A 261 -23.02 -2.51 -3.00
N ALA A 262 -22.65 -2.91 -1.78
CA ALA A 262 -21.45 -2.41 -1.11
C ALA A 262 -20.18 -2.90 -1.82
N LEU A 263 -20.17 -4.15 -2.26
CA LEU A 263 -19.09 -4.72 -3.05
C LEU A 263 -18.85 -3.89 -4.32
N ARG A 264 -19.90 -3.56 -5.09
CA ARG A 264 -19.84 -2.81 -6.36
C ARG A 264 -19.53 -1.32 -6.19
N GLU A 265 -20.16 -0.66 -5.22
CA GLU A 265 -20.05 0.80 -5.05
C GLU A 265 -18.82 1.22 -4.24
N ILE A 266 -18.28 0.35 -3.38
CA ILE A 266 -17.17 0.67 -2.47
C ILE A 266 -15.92 -0.16 -2.78
N TYR A 267 -15.97 -1.47 -2.59
CA TYR A 267 -14.73 -2.26 -2.50
C TYR A 267 -14.13 -2.63 -3.87
N LEU A 268 -14.99 -2.88 -4.87
CA LEU A 268 -14.58 -3.14 -6.26
C LEU A 268 -14.31 -1.85 -7.02
N LYS A 269 -14.95 -0.74 -6.65
CA LYS A 269 -14.99 0.48 -7.48
C LYS A 269 -13.60 1.09 -7.72
N GLY A 270 -12.70 1.04 -6.73
CA GLY A 270 -11.31 1.47 -6.92
C GLY A 270 -10.58 0.66 -7.99
N TYR A 271 -10.72 -0.67 -7.95
CA TYR A 271 -10.13 -1.58 -8.95
C TYR A 271 -10.75 -1.41 -10.33
N GLU A 272 -12.07 -1.21 -10.42
CA GLU A 272 -12.75 -0.93 -11.69
C GLU A 272 -12.15 0.30 -12.38
N ILE A 273 -11.93 1.37 -11.61
CA ILE A 273 -11.32 2.61 -12.12
C ILE A 273 -9.91 2.33 -12.63
N ILE A 274 -9.09 1.58 -11.89
CA ILE A 274 -7.71 1.25 -12.28
C ILE A 274 -7.69 0.42 -13.55
N VAL A 275 -8.51 -0.63 -13.65
CA VAL A 275 -8.59 -1.47 -14.85
C VAL A 275 -8.99 -0.63 -16.08
N LYS A 276 -10.01 0.21 -15.94
CA LYS A 276 -10.52 1.03 -17.05
C LYS A 276 -9.58 2.17 -17.46
N LYS A 277 -8.76 2.69 -16.55
CA LYS A 277 -7.86 3.83 -16.82
C LYS A 277 -6.42 3.43 -17.13
N SER A 278 -5.99 2.24 -16.71
CA SER A 278 -4.56 1.89 -16.69
C SER A 278 -4.22 0.51 -17.22
N GLN A 279 -5.15 -0.46 -17.20
CA GLN A 279 -4.88 -1.87 -17.60
C GLN A 279 -3.57 -2.43 -17.00
N PRO A 280 -3.47 -2.54 -15.66
CA PRO A 280 -2.26 -3.01 -14.99
C PRO A 280 -1.87 -4.39 -15.52
N TRP A 281 -0.57 -4.70 -15.56
CA TRP A 281 -0.10 -5.98 -16.08
C TRP A 281 -0.61 -7.15 -15.25
N THR A 282 -0.74 -6.95 -13.94
CA THR A 282 -1.27 -7.95 -13.03
C THR A 282 -2.22 -7.36 -11.99
N ILE A 283 -3.04 -8.20 -11.35
CA ILE A 283 -3.81 -7.89 -10.14
C ILE A 283 -3.63 -9.04 -9.16
N MET A 284 -3.41 -8.73 -7.88
CA MET A 284 -3.25 -9.73 -6.83
C MET A 284 -4.54 -9.91 -6.05
N THR A 285 -5.06 -11.14 -5.99
CA THR A 285 -6.25 -11.46 -5.19
C THR A 285 -5.94 -11.46 -3.70
N SER A 286 -6.91 -11.10 -2.86
CA SER A 286 -6.77 -11.11 -1.41
C SER A 286 -6.73 -12.52 -0.79
N TYR A 287 -6.30 -12.55 0.45
CA TYR A 287 -6.29 -13.74 1.30
C TYR A 287 -7.69 -14.24 1.71
N ASN A 288 -8.61 -13.32 2.00
CA ASN A 288 -9.85 -13.63 2.70
C ASN A 288 -10.89 -14.32 1.81
N LYS A 289 -11.90 -14.91 2.44
CA LYS A 289 -13.13 -15.31 1.76
C LYS A 289 -14.04 -14.08 1.57
N ILE A 290 -14.80 -14.06 0.48
CA ILE A 290 -15.85 -13.08 0.19
C ILE A 290 -17.14 -13.86 -0.01
N ASN A 291 -18.09 -13.69 0.91
CA ASN A 291 -19.37 -14.41 0.90
C ASN A 291 -19.19 -15.93 0.76
N GLY A 292 -18.25 -16.51 1.50
CA GLY A 292 -18.02 -17.95 1.63
C GLY A 292 -16.96 -18.56 0.70
N GLN A 293 -16.44 -17.83 -0.29
CA GLN A 293 -15.41 -18.33 -1.23
C GLN A 293 -14.13 -17.51 -1.15
N TYR A 294 -12.98 -18.17 -1.18
CA TYR A 294 -11.68 -17.50 -1.27
C TYR A 294 -11.60 -16.61 -2.52
N ALA A 295 -11.07 -15.40 -2.37
CA ALA A 295 -10.90 -14.48 -3.50
C ALA A 295 -10.23 -15.12 -4.73
N PRO A 296 -9.11 -15.87 -4.61
CA PRO A 296 -8.48 -16.51 -5.78
C PRO A 296 -9.30 -17.63 -6.41
N GLU A 297 -10.26 -18.21 -5.70
CA GLU A 297 -11.13 -19.31 -6.16
C GLU A 297 -12.51 -18.81 -6.63
N ASN A 298 -12.78 -17.51 -6.48
CA ASN A 298 -14.09 -16.95 -6.74
C ASN A 298 -14.21 -16.53 -8.21
N LYS A 299 -14.72 -17.44 -9.05
CA LYS A 299 -14.92 -17.21 -10.50
C LYS A 299 -15.68 -15.92 -10.79
N ARG A 300 -16.70 -15.62 -9.97
CA ARG A 300 -17.52 -14.43 -10.15
C ARG A 300 -16.69 -13.16 -10.03
N LEU A 301 -15.79 -13.09 -9.05
CA LEU A 301 -14.90 -11.93 -8.87
C LEU A 301 -13.84 -11.88 -9.97
N VAL A 302 -13.13 -12.99 -10.19
CA VAL A 302 -11.90 -13.04 -10.97
C VAL A 302 -12.15 -13.11 -12.48
N THR A 303 -13.22 -13.78 -12.91
CA THR A 303 -13.57 -13.91 -14.33
C THR A 303 -14.76 -13.02 -14.67
N ASP A 304 -15.94 -13.29 -14.10
CA ASP A 304 -17.19 -12.66 -14.57
C ASP A 304 -17.12 -11.13 -14.40
N ILE A 305 -16.72 -10.63 -13.24
CA ILE A 305 -16.59 -9.18 -13.00
C ILE A 305 -15.31 -8.62 -13.61
N LEU A 306 -14.15 -9.13 -13.18
CA LEU A 306 -12.87 -8.51 -13.50
C LEU A 306 -12.53 -8.60 -15.00
N LYS A 307 -12.69 -9.78 -15.60
CA LYS A 307 -12.29 -10.03 -16.99
C LYS A 307 -13.42 -9.77 -17.96
N GLU A 308 -14.62 -10.26 -17.71
CA GLU A 308 -15.74 -10.16 -18.67
C GLU A 308 -16.44 -8.80 -18.59
N GLU A 309 -16.83 -8.33 -17.40
CA GLU A 309 -17.51 -7.03 -17.28
C GLU A 309 -16.56 -5.83 -17.44
N TRP A 310 -15.35 -5.88 -16.88
CA TRP A 310 -14.42 -4.73 -16.90
C TRP A 310 -13.38 -4.80 -18.02
N GLY A 311 -13.21 -5.95 -18.66
CA GLY A 311 -12.24 -6.13 -19.74
C GLY A 311 -10.78 -6.12 -19.26
N PHE A 312 -10.49 -6.70 -18.09
CA PHE A 312 -9.11 -6.89 -17.65
C PHE A 312 -8.39 -7.95 -18.50
N ASP A 313 -7.27 -7.56 -19.13
CA ASP A 313 -6.48 -8.43 -20.02
C ASP A 313 -5.19 -8.97 -19.39
N GLY A 314 -4.85 -8.49 -18.18
CA GLY A 314 -3.63 -8.86 -17.46
C GLY A 314 -3.71 -10.20 -16.70
N VAL A 315 -2.64 -10.52 -15.98
CA VAL A 315 -2.53 -11.73 -15.15
C VAL A 315 -3.17 -11.49 -13.79
N VAL A 316 -4.05 -12.39 -13.35
CA VAL A 316 -4.45 -12.43 -11.95
C VAL A 316 -3.51 -13.37 -11.21
N MET A 317 -2.95 -12.94 -10.09
CA MET A 317 -2.11 -13.78 -9.23
C MET A 317 -2.70 -13.90 -7.83
N THR A 318 -2.37 -14.97 -7.11
CA THR A 318 -2.69 -15.08 -5.69
C THR A 318 -1.82 -14.14 -4.86
N ASP A 319 -2.29 -13.73 -3.68
CA ASP A 319 -1.37 -13.36 -2.60
C ASP A 319 -0.54 -14.60 -2.19
N TRP A 320 0.54 -14.41 -1.44
CA TRP A 320 1.46 -15.51 -1.09
C TRP A 320 0.74 -16.57 -0.26
N TYR A 321 0.59 -17.78 -0.80
CA TYR A 321 -0.16 -18.89 -0.21
C TYR A 321 -1.69 -18.65 -0.12
N GLY A 322 -2.23 -17.75 -0.94
CA GLY A 322 -3.67 -17.48 -0.99
C GLY A 322 -4.47 -18.60 -1.66
N GLY A 323 -5.61 -18.96 -1.07
CA GLY A 323 -6.48 -20.04 -1.54
C GLY A 323 -6.14 -21.40 -0.92
N GLN A 324 -6.86 -22.44 -1.35
CA GLN A 324 -6.74 -23.81 -0.82
C GLN A 324 -6.57 -24.87 -1.90
N SER A 325 -7.09 -24.67 -3.11
CA SER A 325 -6.97 -25.63 -4.22
C SER A 325 -6.41 -24.97 -5.46
N ALA A 326 -5.23 -25.42 -5.90
CA ALA A 326 -4.61 -24.94 -7.12
C ALA A 326 -5.52 -25.14 -8.35
N THR A 327 -6.27 -26.24 -8.38
CA THR A 327 -7.26 -26.52 -9.42
C THR A 327 -8.40 -25.51 -9.41
N ALA A 328 -8.97 -25.21 -8.24
CA ALA A 328 -10.07 -24.26 -8.11
C ALA A 328 -9.63 -22.84 -8.50
N ILE A 329 -8.41 -22.43 -8.11
CA ILE A 329 -7.80 -21.14 -8.42
C ILE A 329 -7.72 -20.96 -9.95
N VAL A 330 -7.13 -21.91 -10.67
CA VAL A 330 -6.99 -21.81 -12.13
C VAL A 330 -8.34 -21.91 -12.85
N ASN A 331 -9.26 -22.75 -12.36
CA ASN A 331 -10.63 -22.84 -12.91
C ASN A 331 -11.46 -21.57 -12.70
N ALA A 332 -11.21 -20.82 -11.62
CA ALA A 332 -11.83 -19.53 -11.37
C ALA A 332 -11.30 -18.43 -12.30
N GLY A 333 -10.17 -18.68 -12.97
CA GLY A 333 -9.47 -17.74 -13.83
C GLY A 333 -8.40 -16.94 -13.08
N ASN A 334 -7.96 -17.33 -11.89
CA ASN A 334 -6.73 -16.80 -11.32
C ASN A 334 -5.55 -17.52 -11.97
N ASP A 335 -4.68 -16.76 -12.62
CA ASP A 335 -3.78 -17.30 -13.64
C ASP A 335 -2.45 -17.81 -13.04
N LEU A 336 -1.96 -17.21 -11.95
CA LEU A 336 -0.64 -17.47 -11.36
C LEU A 336 -0.71 -17.67 -9.83
N ILE A 337 -0.23 -18.81 -9.35
CA ILE A 337 -0.17 -19.16 -7.92
C ILE A 337 1.21 -18.77 -7.35
N GLU A 338 1.25 -17.79 -6.46
CA GLU A 338 2.45 -17.36 -5.75
C GLU A 338 2.42 -17.78 -4.26
N PRO A 339 3.57 -18.18 -3.69
CA PRO A 339 4.83 -18.46 -4.36
C PRO A 339 4.83 -19.79 -5.12
N GLY A 340 3.73 -20.56 -5.03
CA GLY A 340 3.64 -21.94 -5.51
C GLY A 340 4.30 -22.94 -4.56
N THR A 341 3.75 -24.15 -4.48
CA THR A 341 4.31 -25.24 -3.69
C THR A 341 4.40 -26.52 -4.52
N LYS A 342 5.16 -27.50 -4.02
CA LYS A 342 5.19 -28.84 -4.62
C LYS A 342 3.80 -29.50 -4.62
N ASN A 343 2.98 -29.21 -3.62
CA ASN A 343 1.61 -29.72 -3.54
C ASN A 343 0.73 -29.10 -4.64
N ASP A 344 0.78 -27.78 -4.83
CA ASP A 344 0.05 -27.10 -5.90
C ASP A 344 0.45 -27.66 -7.26
N TRP A 345 1.75 -27.86 -7.49
CA TRP A 345 2.24 -28.42 -8.74
C TRP A 345 1.75 -29.85 -8.98
N ASN A 346 1.76 -30.70 -7.96
CA ASN A 346 1.24 -32.07 -8.07
C ASN A 346 -0.27 -32.07 -8.32
N GLU A 347 -1.03 -31.24 -7.59
CA GLU A 347 -2.48 -31.10 -7.78
C GLU A 347 -2.81 -30.69 -9.23
N LEU A 348 -2.12 -29.67 -9.77
CA LEU A 348 -2.34 -29.23 -11.16
C LEU A 348 -2.04 -30.34 -12.18
N LYS A 349 -0.98 -31.13 -11.99
CA LYS A 349 -0.66 -32.27 -12.86
C LYS A 349 -1.74 -33.36 -12.80
N GLU A 350 -2.17 -33.73 -11.61
CA GLU A 350 -3.21 -34.74 -11.41
C GLU A 350 -4.54 -34.30 -12.01
N SER A 351 -4.95 -33.06 -11.74
CA SER A 351 -6.19 -32.47 -12.25
C SER A 351 -6.19 -32.27 -13.77
N ALA A 352 -5.04 -31.91 -14.36
CA ALA A 352 -4.91 -31.87 -15.82
C ALA A 352 -5.02 -33.26 -16.45
N ALA A 353 -4.43 -34.28 -15.82
CA ALA A 353 -4.46 -35.65 -16.31
C ALA A 353 -5.85 -36.30 -16.20
N ASN A 354 -6.59 -36.02 -15.12
CA ASN A 354 -7.93 -36.58 -14.89
C ASN A 354 -9.07 -35.74 -15.49
N GLY A 355 -8.77 -34.54 -16.00
CA GLY A 355 -9.70 -33.65 -16.69
C GLY A 355 -10.50 -32.69 -15.80
N SER A 356 -10.29 -32.68 -14.48
CA SER A 356 -10.92 -31.71 -13.57
C SER A 356 -10.38 -30.28 -13.76
N LEU A 357 -9.18 -30.15 -14.34
CA LEU A 357 -8.62 -28.91 -14.86
C LEU A 357 -8.59 -28.95 -16.40
N PRO A 358 -9.56 -28.32 -17.09
CA PRO A 358 -9.61 -28.32 -18.54
C PRO A 358 -8.38 -27.65 -19.18
N ILE A 359 -7.86 -28.25 -20.27
CA ILE A 359 -6.75 -27.68 -21.05
C ILE A 359 -7.06 -26.27 -21.57
N SER A 360 -8.33 -25.94 -21.83
CA SER A 360 -8.76 -24.59 -22.20
C SER A 360 -8.46 -23.56 -21.11
N ASN A 361 -8.67 -23.91 -19.84
CA ASN A 361 -8.42 -23.02 -18.71
C ASN A 361 -6.93 -22.83 -18.51
N ILE A 362 -6.15 -23.92 -18.58
CA ILE A 362 -4.67 -23.87 -18.59
C ILE A 362 -4.17 -22.95 -19.71
N ASN A 363 -4.61 -23.17 -20.95
CA ASN A 363 -4.16 -22.36 -22.08
C ASN A 363 -4.55 -20.89 -21.93
N ALA A 364 -5.73 -20.58 -21.37
CA ALA A 364 -6.15 -19.20 -21.14
C ALA A 364 -5.23 -18.49 -20.12
N SER A 365 -4.95 -19.14 -18.99
CA SER A 365 -4.05 -18.59 -17.96
C SER A 365 -2.62 -18.45 -18.46
N VAL A 366 -2.07 -19.51 -19.07
CA VAL A 366 -0.73 -19.49 -19.65
C VAL A 366 -0.61 -18.41 -20.72
N LYS A 367 -1.63 -18.20 -21.57
CA LYS A 367 -1.57 -17.16 -22.59
C LYS A 367 -1.39 -15.76 -21.98
N ARG A 368 -2.07 -15.44 -20.88
CA ARG A 368 -1.88 -14.16 -20.17
C ARG A 368 -0.49 -14.03 -19.56
N ILE A 369 0.00 -15.10 -18.93
CA ILE A 369 1.37 -15.16 -18.40
C ILE A 369 2.41 -14.95 -19.51
N LEU A 370 2.23 -15.60 -20.66
CA LEU A 370 3.11 -15.44 -21.82
C LEU A 370 3.06 -14.01 -22.37
N LYS A 371 1.90 -13.37 -22.43
CA LYS A 371 1.79 -11.94 -22.81
C LYS A 371 2.61 -11.06 -21.88
N LEU A 372 2.60 -11.33 -20.57
CA LEU A 372 3.43 -10.63 -19.60
C LEU A 372 4.92 -10.89 -19.85
N ILE A 373 5.34 -12.15 -19.97
CA ILE A 373 6.74 -12.51 -20.27
C ILE A 373 7.22 -11.80 -21.53
N LEU A 374 6.41 -11.76 -22.58
CA LEU A 374 6.73 -11.10 -23.86
C LEU A 374 6.82 -9.57 -23.77
N LYS A 375 6.19 -8.93 -22.77
CA LYS A 375 6.32 -7.50 -22.49
C LYS A 375 7.60 -7.17 -21.70
N SER A 376 8.17 -8.13 -20.98
CA SER A 376 9.37 -7.91 -20.15
C SER A 376 10.57 -7.50 -21.00
N LYS A 377 11.36 -6.55 -20.48
CA LYS A 377 12.64 -6.12 -21.06
C LYS A 377 13.69 -7.23 -21.14
N LYS A 378 13.52 -8.32 -20.39
CA LYS A 378 14.36 -9.52 -20.53
C LYS A 378 14.20 -10.21 -21.89
N MET A 379 13.04 -10.07 -22.54
CA MET A 379 12.82 -10.57 -23.90
C MET A 379 13.52 -9.73 -24.98
N GLU A 380 14.02 -8.54 -24.61
CA GLU A 380 14.81 -7.66 -25.47
C GLU A 380 16.32 -7.78 -25.19
N ASN A 381 16.75 -8.66 -24.27
CA ASN A 381 18.13 -8.71 -23.74
C ASN A 381 18.62 -7.34 -23.25
N TYR A 382 17.74 -6.59 -22.59
CA TYR A 382 18.05 -5.28 -22.04
C TYR A 382 19.20 -5.37 -21.01
N ASP A 383 20.10 -4.39 -21.05
CA ASP A 383 21.21 -4.29 -20.09
C ASP A 383 20.76 -3.52 -18.83
N PHE A 384 20.62 -4.24 -17.73
CA PHE A 384 20.19 -3.67 -16.46
C PHE A 384 21.38 -3.04 -15.72
N GLU A 385 21.51 -1.72 -15.81
CA GLU A 385 22.68 -0.98 -15.29
C GLU A 385 22.88 -1.09 -13.77
N ASN A 386 21.83 -1.47 -13.03
CA ASN A 386 21.79 -1.52 -11.57
C ASN A 386 22.16 -0.17 -10.90
N ASN A 387 22.01 0.97 -11.57
CA ASN A 387 22.44 2.27 -11.03
C ASN A 387 21.37 3.38 -11.23
N PRO A 388 20.16 3.21 -10.67
CA PRO A 388 19.13 4.24 -10.78
C PRO A 388 19.54 5.55 -10.11
N ASP A 389 18.98 6.68 -10.57
CA ASP A 389 19.28 8.01 -10.02
C ASP A 389 18.50 8.27 -8.72
N LEU A 390 18.94 7.61 -7.64
CA LEU A 390 18.33 7.71 -6.31
C LEU A 390 18.31 9.16 -5.78
N LYS A 391 19.25 10.01 -6.20
CA LYS A 391 19.25 11.43 -5.79
C LYS A 391 18.10 12.19 -6.41
N LYS A 392 17.82 11.95 -7.71
CA LYS A 392 16.65 12.52 -8.38
C LYS A 392 15.35 11.98 -7.78
N HIS A 393 15.30 10.70 -7.45
CA HIS A 393 14.12 10.09 -6.84
C HIS A 393 13.84 10.64 -5.44
N ALA A 394 14.88 10.88 -4.63
CA ALA A 394 14.74 11.56 -3.33
C ALA A 394 14.11 12.97 -3.46
N LEU A 395 14.41 13.73 -4.52
CA LEU A 395 13.74 15.02 -4.77
C LEU A 395 12.24 14.87 -5.03
N VAL A 396 11.84 13.79 -5.73
CA VAL A 396 10.43 13.45 -5.92
C VAL A 396 9.80 13.11 -4.58
N THR A 397 10.43 12.26 -3.76
CA THR A 397 9.97 11.92 -2.39
C THR A 397 9.74 13.16 -1.54
N ARG A 398 10.72 14.07 -1.47
CA ARG A 398 10.60 15.31 -0.69
C ARG A 398 9.42 16.18 -1.14
N LYS A 399 9.24 16.30 -2.47
CA LYS A 399 8.13 17.08 -3.04
C LYS A 399 6.79 16.42 -2.74
N SER A 400 6.65 15.12 -3.00
CA SER A 400 5.39 14.38 -2.78
C SER A 400 5.02 14.33 -1.30
N ALA A 401 6.00 14.17 -0.41
CA ALA A 401 5.80 14.26 1.02
C ALA A 401 5.24 15.63 1.41
N ALA A 402 5.94 16.72 1.07
CA ALA A 402 5.50 18.07 1.44
C ALA A 402 4.11 18.44 0.88
N GLU A 403 3.78 17.99 -0.34
CA GLU A 403 2.46 18.24 -0.96
C GLU A 403 1.31 17.40 -0.39
N GLY A 404 1.60 16.31 0.31
CA GLY A 404 0.61 15.44 0.96
C GLY A 404 0.49 15.66 2.47
N MET A 405 1.40 16.41 3.10
CA MET A 405 1.23 16.82 4.50
C MET A 405 0.01 17.73 4.65
N VAL A 406 -0.76 17.51 5.72
CA VAL A 406 -2.03 18.20 5.96
C VAL A 406 -1.88 19.11 7.18
N LEU A 407 -2.08 20.41 6.98
CA LEU A 407 -2.17 21.36 8.08
C LEU A 407 -3.56 21.24 8.71
N LEU A 408 -3.64 20.74 9.94
CA LEU A 408 -4.91 20.48 10.62
C LEU A 408 -5.38 21.69 11.42
N GLU A 409 -4.44 22.36 12.11
CA GLU A 409 -4.67 23.55 12.92
C GLU A 409 -3.55 24.57 12.68
N ASN A 410 -3.90 25.86 12.65
CA ASN A 410 -2.93 26.95 12.64
C ASN A 410 -3.52 28.24 13.25
N LYS A 411 -3.36 28.40 14.55
CA LYS A 411 -3.84 29.56 15.33
C LYS A 411 -2.81 30.69 15.26
N LYS A 412 -3.32 31.92 15.18
CA LYS A 412 -2.51 33.16 15.25
C LYS A 412 -1.34 33.17 14.25
N ASN A 413 -1.49 32.50 13.10
CA ASN A 413 -0.44 32.34 12.08
C ASN A 413 0.90 31.83 12.66
N THR A 414 0.82 30.84 13.57
CA THR A 414 2.00 30.18 14.16
C THR A 414 2.90 29.57 13.09
N LEU A 415 2.29 28.98 12.06
CA LEU A 415 2.97 28.53 10.86
C LEU A 415 2.66 29.43 9.65
N PRO A 416 3.64 29.68 8.75
CA PRO A 416 5.04 29.25 8.86
C PRO A 416 5.78 29.99 9.98
N MET A 417 6.79 29.33 10.56
CA MET A 417 7.62 29.89 11.63
C MET A 417 8.38 31.13 11.12
N LYS A 418 8.45 32.17 11.95
CA LYS A 418 9.17 33.42 11.66
C LYS A 418 10.01 33.80 12.88
N GLU A 419 11.22 34.29 12.64
CA GLU A 419 12.11 34.81 13.69
C GLU A 419 12.39 33.79 14.81
N ILE A 420 12.53 32.52 14.44
CA ILE A 420 12.89 31.41 15.34
C ILE A 420 14.33 31.00 15.07
N ASN A 421 15.13 30.87 16.13
CA ASN A 421 16.48 30.31 16.04
C ASN A 421 16.59 28.99 16.82
N ASN A 422 16.12 28.95 18.07
CA ASN A 422 16.28 27.80 18.97
C ASN A 422 14.96 27.08 19.24
N LEU A 423 14.90 25.77 18.98
CA LEU A 423 13.68 24.96 19.12
C LEU A 423 13.82 23.91 20.20
N ALA A 424 12.77 23.77 21.01
CA ALA A 424 12.59 22.61 21.87
C ALA A 424 11.91 21.48 21.09
N LEU A 425 12.64 20.39 20.85
CA LEU A 425 12.06 19.15 20.31
C LEU A 425 11.65 18.23 21.45
N ILE A 426 10.34 18.04 21.59
CA ILE A 426 9.69 17.30 22.65
C ILE A 426 9.03 16.05 22.03
N GLY A 427 9.44 14.86 22.45
CA GLY A 427 8.98 13.60 21.85
C GLY A 427 10.05 12.91 21.00
N SER A 428 10.05 11.58 21.04
CA SER A 428 11.09 10.70 20.50
C SER A 428 11.16 10.73 18.97
N THR A 429 10.02 10.82 18.29
CA THR A 429 9.95 10.86 16.82
C THR A 429 10.49 12.15 16.19
N SER A 430 10.97 13.10 16.98
CA SER A 430 11.78 14.21 16.49
C SER A 430 13.17 13.73 16.03
N TYR A 431 13.66 12.66 16.67
CA TYR A 431 14.98 12.07 16.50
C TYR A 431 14.88 10.68 15.83
N GLU A 432 13.77 9.97 16.04
CA GLU A 432 13.47 8.65 15.48
C GLU A 432 12.27 8.77 14.52
N PHE A 433 12.45 9.59 13.46
CA PHE A 433 11.39 9.89 12.51
C PHE A 433 11.03 8.64 11.68
N ILE A 434 9.75 8.32 11.59
CA ILE A 434 9.23 7.11 10.94
C ILE A 434 9.02 7.40 9.45
N ALA A 435 9.76 6.69 8.60
CA ALA A 435 9.70 6.83 7.15
C ALA A 435 8.47 6.14 6.54
N GLY A 436 8.08 4.97 7.05
CA GLY A 436 6.97 4.16 6.57
C GLY A 436 6.54 3.06 7.55
N GLY A 437 5.54 2.28 7.14
CA GLY A 437 5.07 1.09 7.85
C GLY A 437 5.96 -0.13 7.64
N THR A 438 5.75 -1.19 8.42
CA THR A 438 6.48 -2.47 8.25
C THR A 438 5.69 -3.50 7.44
N GLY A 439 6.34 -4.61 7.08
CA GLY A 439 5.73 -5.69 6.33
C GLY A 439 6.26 -5.75 4.90
N SER A 440 5.49 -6.35 3.99
CA SER A 440 5.84 -6.39 2.56
C SER A 440 6.09 -5.00 1.97
N GLY A 441 5.38 -3.96 2.43
CA GLY A 441 5.52 -2.58 1.98
C GLY A 441 6.72 -1.79 2.53
N ASP A 442 7.62 -2.39 3.30
CA ASP A 442 8.86 -1.75 3.79
C ASP A 442 9.91 -1.60 2.66
N VAL A 443 10.96 -0.81 2.87
CA VAL A 443 12.02 -0.54 1.89
C VAL A 443 13.38 -0.70 2.56
N GLU A 444 14.38 -1.23 1.85
CA GLU A 444 15.78 -1.11 2.29
C GLU A 444 16.40 0.16 1.69
N GLU A 445 16.20 1.31 2.36
CA GLU A 445 16.75 2.59 1.92
C GLU A 445 18.18 2.87 2.43
N ALA A 446 18.88 3.78 1.75
CA ALA A 446 20.24 4.17 2.12
C ALA A 446 20.30 5.01 3.39
N TYR A 447 19.26 5.80 3.64
CA TYR A 447 19.13 6.71 4.77
C TYR A 447 17.68 7.13 4.93
N SER A 448 17.31 7.57 6.14
CA SER A 448 16.07 8.30 6.41
C SER A 448 16.40 9.54 7.25
N ILE A 449 15.89 10.70 6.86
CA ILE A 449 16.24 11.98 7.50
C ILE A 449 15.30 12.27 8.68
N ALA A 450 15.86 12.30 9.88
CA ALA A 450 15.16 12.72 11.09
C ALA A 450 14.83 14.23 11.09
N LEU A 451 13.89 14.64 11.95
CA LEU A 451 13.41 16.03 11.97
C LEU A 451 14.48 16.97 12.55
N ASP A 452 15.18 16.57 13.59
CA ASP A 452 16.27 17.34 14.19
C ASP A 452 17.43 17.57 13.20
N ASP A 453 17.86 16.52 12.49
CA ASP A 453 18.88 16.62 11.45
C ASP A 453 18.46 17.60 10.34
N ALA A 454 17.20 17.51 9.88
CA ALA A 454 16.66 18.43 8.89
C ALA A 454 16.63 19.87 9.39
N LEU A 455 16.25 20.10 10.65
CA LEU A 455 16.23 21.44 11.26
C LEU A 455 17.64 22.02 11.37
N ILE A 456 18.60 21.25 11.90
CA ILE A 456 20.00 21.67 12.04
C ILE A 456 20.59 22.05 10.66
N LYS A 457 20.35 21.22 9.64
CA LYS A 457 20.80 21.49 8.26
C LYS A 457 20.20 22.77 7.67
N ASN A 458 19.05 23.22 8.18
CA ASN A 458 18.39 24.47 7.78
C ASN A 458 18.73 25.66 8.70
N GLY A 459 19.75 25.53 9.55
CA GLY A 459 20.30 26.64 10.35
C GLY A 459 19.63 26.85 11.71
N PHE A 460 18.79 25.92 12.15
CA PHE A 460 18.17 25.98 13.46
C PHE A 460 19.04 25.36 14.56
N GLU A 461 18.95 25.91 15.76
CA GLU A 461 19.55 25.33 16.96
C GLU A 461 18.53 24.45 17.69
N ILE A 462 18.95 23.26 18.13
CA ILE A 462 18.13 22.38 18.97
C ILE A 462 18.47 22.60 20.44
N ASN A 463 17.43 22.75 21.25
CA ASN A 463 17.58 22.94 22.68
C ASN A 463 18.31 21.75 23.33
N LYS A 464 19.50 22.02 23.89
CA LYS A 464 20.37 20.98 24.47
C LYS A 464 19.77 20.30 25.68
N ILE A 465 18.93 20.98 26.46
CA ILE A 465 18.28 20.39 27.63
C ILE A 465 17.25 19.34 27.17
N ALA A 466 16.43 19.68 26.17
CA ALA A 466 15.47 18.76 25.57
C ALA A 466 16.16 17.55 24.91
N LEU A 467 17.24 17.78 24.15
CA LEU A 467 18.03 16.71 23.53
C LEU A 467 18.64 15.76 24.58
N ASN A 468 19.27 16.32 25.63
CA ASN A 468 19.86 15.51 26.69
C ASN A 468 18.82 14.66 27.43
N GLU A 469 17.60 15.18 27.64
CA GLU A 469 16.53 14.40 28.24
C GLU A 469 16.07 13.26 27.32
N TYR A 470 15.96 13.50 26.01
CA TYR A 470 15.70 12.43 25.03
C TYR A 470 16.76 11.34 25.09
N LEU A 471 18.05 11.68 25.00
CA LEU A 471 19.15 10.71 25.05
C LEU A 471 19.14 9.90 26.36
N LYS A 472 18.83 10.56 27.49
CA LYS A 472 18.72 9.90 28.80
C LYS A 472 17.55 8.91 28.85
N GLN A 473 16.36 9.27 28.39
CA GLN A 473 15.21 8.35 28.40
C GLN A 473 15.37 7.22 27.37
N ASN A 474 15.93 7.51 26.20
CA ASN A 474 16.20 6.51 25.16
C ASN A 474 17.24 5.47 25.63
N SER A 475 18.35 5.91 26.21
CA SER A 475 19.38 4.99 26.73
C SER A 475 18.87 4.10 27.86
N LYS A 476 17.90 4.55 28.66
CA LYS A 476 17.21 3.72 29.65
C LYS A 476 16.34 2.66 28.96
N ASN A 477 15.55 3.06 27.95
CA ASN A 477 14.69 2.15 27.19
C ASN A 477 15.49 1.05 26.47
N LEU A 478 16.60 1.41 25.81
CA LEU A 478 17.47 0.44 25.12
C LEU A 478 18.10 -0.58 26.08
N LYS A 479 18.39 -0.20 27.32
CA LYS A 479 18.87 -1.16 28.34
C LYS A 479 17.77 -2.13 28.78
N GLU A 480 16.52 -1.68 28.80
CA GLU A 480 15.35 -2.49 29.15
C GLU A 480 14.93 -3.43 28.01
N LYS A 481 15.24 -3.10 26.74
CA LYS A 481 14.96 -3.93 25.54
C LYS A 481 16.01 -4.99 25.21
N LYS A 482 17.18 -4.99 25.86
CA LYS A 482 18.33 -5.85 25.49
C LYS A 482 18.14 -7.35 25.71
N ASP A 483 17.00 -7.79 26.23
CA ASP A 483 16.67 -9.21 26.42
C ASP A 483 16.09 -9.89 25.17
N ASP A 484 15.80 -9.13 24.09
CA ASP A 484 15.41 -9.67 22.78
C ASP A 484 16.63 -9.76 21.85
N ALA A 485 17.24 -10.94 21.74
CA ALA A 485 18.38 -11.15 20.85
C ALA A 485 18.00 -10.94 19.37
N GLU A 486 18.79 -10.17 18.62
CA GLU A 486 18.69 -10.08 17.16
C GLU A 486 18.90 -11.46 16.53
N ILE A 487 17.89 -11.97 15.84
CA ILE A 487 17.97 -13.24 15.11
C ILE A 487 18.66 -12.96 13.76
N PRO A 488 19.82 -13.57 13.46
CA PRO A 488 20.51 -13.32 12.18
C PRO A 488 19.80 -13.97 10.98
N GLY A 489 19.99 -13.38 9.79
CA GLY A 489 19.58 -13.97 8.51
C GLY A 489 18.11 -13.72 8.14
N ALA A 490 17.62 -14.42 7.10
CA ALA A 490 16.30 -14.21 6.52
C ALA A 490 15.13 -14.34 7.52
N ILE A 491 15.30 -15.18 8.56
CA ILE A 491 14.30 -15.33 9.63
C ILE A 491 14.22 -14.06 10.50
N GLY A 492 15.35 -13.42 10.79
CA GLY A 492 15.39 -12.15 11.50
C GLY A 492 14.69 -11.04 10.74
N VAL A 493 14.95 -10.95 9.43
CA VAL A 493 14.30 -9.99 8.52
C VAL A 493 12.79 -10.23 8.47
N ALA A 494 12.35 -11.48 8.31
CA ALA A 494 10.92 -11.80 8.34
C ALA A 494 10.26 -11.43 9.68
N MET A 495 10.95 -11.66 10.80
CA MET A 495 10.45 -11.31 12.14
C MET A 495 10.42 -9.79 12.40
N SER A 496 11.37 -9.03 11.87
CA SER A 496 11.34 -7.56 11.97
C SER A 496 10.19 -6.95 11.15
N MET A 497 9.87 -7.54 10.00
CA MET A 497 8.73 -7.12 9.17
C MET A 497 7.38 -7.27 9.90
N MET A 498 7.24 -8.30 10.73
CA MET A 498 6.00 -8.59 11.49
C MET A 498 5.87 -7.79 12.80
N ASN A 499 6.90 -7.01 13.20
CA ASN A 499 6.90 -6.29 14.46
C ASN A 499 7.16 -4.80 14.24
N PRO A 500 6.10 -3.99 14.05
CA PRO A 500 6.22 -2.55 13.90
C PRO A 500 6.97 -1.90 15.06
N TYR A 501 7.87 -0.97 14.74
CA TYR A 501 8.58 -0.17 15.74
C TYR A 501 7.59 0.63 16.59
N THR A 502 7.68 0.51 17.92
CA THR A 502 6.86 1.28 18.86
C THR A 502 7.68 2.44 19.42
N PRO A 503 7.30 3.71 19.14
CA PRO A 503 8.01 4.88 19.66
C PRO A 503 8.02 4.95 21.18
N ILE A 504 9.13 5.42 21.74
CA ILE A 504 9.28 5.61 23.18
C ILE A 504 8.32 6.70 23.64
N LYS A 505 7.51 6.37 24.66
CA LYS A 505 6.60 7.31 25.31
C LYS A 505 7.39 8.15 26.32
N MET A 506 7.70 9.38 25.94
CA MET A 506 8.51 10.33 26.71
C MET A 506 7.72 11.00 27.84
N GLU A 507 8.40 11.33 28.94
CA GLU A 507 7.82 12.11 30.06
C GLU A 507 8.62 13.39 30.33
N TYR A 508 7.93 14.49 30.60
CA TYR A 508 8.56 15.76 30.94
C TYR A 508 7.86 16.39 32.14
N SER A 509 8.63 16.64 33.21
CA SER A 509 8.12 17.41 34.35
C SER A 509 7.93 18.88 33.99
N THR A 510 6.99 19.56 34.64
CA THR A 510 6.75 21.00 34.42
C THR A 510 8.00 21.84 34.73
N LYS A 511 8.79 21.46 35.75
CA LYS A 511 10.08 22.10 36.05
C LYS A 511 11.07 21.97 34.89
N LEU A 512 11.21 20.77 34.33
CA LEU A 512 12.10 20.56 33.19
C LEU A 512 11.63 21.35 31.95
N LEU A 513 10.33 21.37 31.67
CA LEU A 513 9.77 22.18 30.59
C LEU A 513 9.96 23.68 30.84
N ASP A 514 9.95 24.13 32.08
CA ASP A 514 10.25 25.51 32.44
C ASP A 514 11.70 25.89 32.10
N GLU A 515 12.64 25.00 32.41
CA GLU A 515 14.07 25.14 32.06
C GLU A 515 14.29 25.12 30.53
N ILE A 516 13.66 24.17 29.83
CA ILE A 516 13.73 24.07 28.35
C ILE A 516 13.14 25.34 27.71
N SER A 517 11.96 25.77 28.16
CA SER A 517 11.28 26.95 27.61
C SER A 517 12.01 28.26 27.90
N ALA A 518 12.86 28.33 28.93
CA ALA A 518 13.68 29.52 29.19
C ALA A 518 14.73 29.76 28.09
N THR A 519 15.12 28.72 27.34
CA THR A 519 16.20 28.76 26.34
C THR A 519 15.75 28.35 24.94
N SER A 520 14.44 28.32 24.68
CA SER A 520 13.86 27.97 23.37
C SER A 520 12.89 29.05 22.91
N ASP A 521 12.78 29.31 21.62
CA ASP A 521 11.83 30.29 21.06
C ASP A 521 10.43 29.65 20.86
N ILE A 522 10.41 28.36 20.54
CA ILE A 522 9.21 27.58 20.23
C ILE A 522 9.39 26.13 20.68
N ALA A 523 8.27 25.42 20.96
CA ALA A 523 8.26 23.97 21.11
C ALA A 523 7.65 23.28 19.90
N ILE A 524 8.28 22.18 19.48
CA ILE A 524 7.72 21.20 18.56
C ILE A 524 7.54 19.89 19.33
N VAL A 525 6.29 19.48 19.49
CA VAL A 525 5.93 18.18 20.07
C VAL A 525 5.69 17.19 18.94
N THR A 526 6.38 16.06 18.92
CA THR A 526 6.15 14.99 17.94
C THR A 526 5.41 13.81 18.57
N ILE A 527 4.42 13.28 17.84
CA ILE A 527 3.70 12.05 18.19
C ILE A 527 3.83 11.08 17.03
N GLY A 528 4.42 9.92 17.31
CA GLY A 528 4.67 8.86 16.33
C GLY A 528 3.78 7.65 16.48
N ARG A 529 3.42 7.01 15.37
CA ARG A 529 2.84 5.66 15.33
C ARG A 529 3.44 4.88 14.16
N ASN A 530 3.76 3.62 14.40
CA ASN A 530 4.04 2.68 13.34
C ASN A 530 3.01 1.54 13.36
N SER A 531 2.69 1.01 12.19
CA SER A 531 1.86 -0.16 12.01
C SER A 531 2.38 -0.93 10.81
N GLY A 532 1.87 -2.13 10.59
CA GLY A 532 2.38 -2.96 9.53
C GLY A 532 1.44 -4.10 9.20
N GLU A 533 1.84 -4.83 8.17
CA GLU A 533 1.28 -6.12 7.85
C GLU A 533 1.25 -7.06 9.08
N SER A 534 0.28 -7.98 9.12
CA SER A 534 0.11 -9.07 10.10
C SER A 534 -0.63 -8.76 11.40
N SER A 535 -0.97 -7.50 11.67
CA SER A 535 -1.72 -7.12 12.87
C SER A 535 -2.56 -5.88 12.63
N ASP A 536 -3.81 -5.91 13.07
CA ASP A 536 -4.57 -4.67 13.22
C ASP A 536 -4.03 -3.86 14.40
N ARG A 537 -4.26 -2.55 14.34
CA ARG A 537 -3.97 -1.59 15.41
C ARG A 537 -4.94 -1.76 16.56
N VAL A 538 -4.61 -1.17 17.70
CA VAL A 538 -5.40 -1.26 18.93
C VAL A 538 -5.85 0.11 19.44
N LEU A 539 -6.77 0.10 20.41
CA LEU A 539 -7.31 1.33 20.97
C LEU A 539 -6.34 2.03 21.92
N SER A 540 -5.87 1.31 22.96
CA SER A 540 -5.05 1.87 24.03
C SER A 540 -3.62 2.11 23.58
N ASP A 541 -3.05 3.26 23.96
CA ASP A 541 -1.67 3.68 23.66
C ASP A 541 -1.26 3.69 22.17
N ASP A 542 -2.25 3.54 21.29
CA ASP A 542 -2.13 3.50 19.83
C ASP A 542 -3.13 4.48 19.19
N PHE A 543 -4.38 4.10 18.89
CA PHE A 543 -5.38 5.06 18.39
C PHE A 543 -5.61 6.19 19.38
N LEU A 544 -5.77 5.87 20.67
CA LEU A 544 -5.75 6.84 21.76
C LEU A 544 -4.31 7.18 22.11
N LEU A 545 -4.06 8.46 22.42
CA LEU A 545 -2.80 8.84 23.07
C LEU A 545 -2.69 8.16 24.44
N SER A 546 -1.47 7.77 24.80
CA SER A 546 -1.19 7.33 26.17
C SER A 546 -1.33 8.48 27.15
N GLU A 547 -1.52 8.18 28.44
CA GLU A 547 -1.56 9.23 29.47
C GLU A 547 -0.27 10.06 29.51
N LYS A 548 0.89 9.43 29.21
CA LYS A 548 2.18 10.14 29.10
C LYS A 548 2.18 11.13 27.94
N GLU A 549 1.66 10.74 26.79
CA GLU A 549 1.57 11.62 25.60
C GLU A 549 0.59 12.76 25.83
N LYS A 550 -0.58 12.50 26.43
CA LYS A 550 -1.55 13.54 26.81
C LYS A 550 -0.92 14.56 27.76
N GLN A 551 -0.23 14.08 28.80
CA GLN A 551 0.43 14.94 29.78
C GLN A 551 1.59 15.73 29.16
N MET A 552 2.35 15.12 28.24
CA MET A 552 3.43 15.78 27.50
C MET A 552 2.90 16.94 26.66
N ILE A 553 1.83 16.73 25.88
CA ILE A 553 1.19 17.80 25.08
C ILE A 553 0.68 18.90 26.01
N LYS A 554 -0.10 18.53 27.02
CA LYS A 554 -0.71 19.48 27.96
C LYS A 554 0.33 20.34 28.67
N ASN A 555 1.31 19.72 29.33
CA ASN A 555 2.34 20.44 30.07
C ASN A 555 3.17 21.34 29.15
N THR A 556 3.52 20.87 27.96
CA THR A 556 4.30 21.67 27.02
C THR A 556 3.51 22.90 26.57
N CYS A 557 2.24 22.74 26.23
CA CYS A 557 1.35 23.85 25.87
C CYS A 557 1.23 24.85 27.03
N GLU A 558 0.87 24.40 28.23
CA GLU A 558 0.70 25.26 29.40
C GLU A 558 1.97 26.06 29.73
N VAL A 559 3.13 25.39 29.78
CA VAL A 559 4.40 26.04 30.12
C VAL A 559 4.84 27.03 29.06
N PHE A 560 4.89 26.64 27.78
CA PHE A 560 5.36 27.53 26.71
C PHE A 560 4.41 28.71 26.48
N GLN A 561 3.10 28.47 26.45
CA GLN A 561 2.12 29.51 26.20
C GLN A 561 2.02 30.51 27.37
N SER A 562 2.26 30.08 28.61
CA SER A 562 2.36 31.00 29.76
C SER A 562 3.49 32.04 29.63
N LYS A 563 4.52 31.73 28.82
CA LYS A 563 5.64 32.62 28.49
C LYS A 563 5.46 33.34 27.14
N GLY A 564 4.27 33.27 26.55
CA GLY A 564 3.97 33.85 25.24
C GLY A 564 4.58 33.10 24.04
N LYS A 565 5.14 31.90 24.26
CA LYS A 565 5.78 31.08 23.22
C LYS A 565 4.78 30.11 22.59
N LYS A 566 5.07 29.70 21.37
CA LYS A 566 4.19 28.83 20.56
C LYS A 566 4.50 27.36 20.75
N VAL A 567 3.49 26.52 20.54
CA VAL A 567 3.65 25.05 20.50
C VAL A 567 3.04 24.51 19.22
N ILE A 568 3.83 23.73 18.48
CA ILE A 568 3.42 23.00 17.28
C ILE A 568 3.38 21.51 17.64
N VAL A 569 2.32 20.79 17.28
CA VAL A 569 2.28 19.33 17.30
C VAL A 569 2.47 18.80 15.88
N ILE A 570 3.38 17.84 15.72
CA ILE A 570 3.61 17.13 14.45
C ILE A 570 3.25 15.66 14.63
N LEU A 571 2.33 15.19 13.80
CA LEU A 571 1.87 13.79 13.79
C LEU A 571 2.62 13.01 12.71
N ASN A 572 3.54 12.15 13.14
CA ASN A 572 4.27 11.22 12.29
C ASN A 572 3.68 9.82 12.41
N VAL A 573 2.50 9.63 11.81
CA VAL A 573 1.64 8.45 12.00
C VAL A 573 1.27 7.82 10.66
N GLY A 574 1.17 6.49 10.60
CA GLY A 574 0.74 5.76 9.39
C GLY A 574 -0.78 5.63 9.23
N GLY A 575 -1.57 6.07 10.21
CA GLY A 575 -3.02 6.00 10.18
C GLY A 575 -3.66 6.94 11.18
N VAL A 576 -4.99 6.99 11.16
CA VAL A 576 -5.78 7.90 12.00
C VAL A 576 -5.54 7.63 13.49
N ILE A 577 -5.45 8.70 14.29
CA ILE A 577 -5.45 8.67 15.76
C ILE A 577 -6.51 9.65 16.29
N GLU A 578 -6.89 9.48 17.54
CA GLU A 578 -7.77 10.40 18.25
C GLU A 578 -7.10 11.78 18.38
N THR A 579 -7.84 12.84 18.03
CA THR A 579 -7.33 14.23 18.04
C THR A 579 -8.24 15.19 18.79
N SER A 580 -9.53 14.86 18.98
CA SER A 580 -10.55 15.74 19.54
C SER A 580 -10.21 16.20 20.96
N SER A 581 -9.66 15.31 21.79
CA SER A 581 -9.35 15.56 23.20
C SER A 581 -8.21 16.55 23.43
N TRP A 582 -7.37 16.82 22.42
CA TRP A 582 -6.16 17.62 22.60
C TRP A 582 -5.85 18.62 21.49
N LYS A 583 -6.44 18.52 20.29
CA LYS A 583 -6.14 19.41 19.13
C LYS A 583 -6.26 20.91 19.43
N ASN A 584 -7.10 21.27 20.40
CA ASN A 584 -7.33 22.66 20.78
C ASN A 584 -6.24 23.24 21.69
N GLN A 585 -5.34 22.42 22.24
CA GLN A 585 -4.26 22.85 23.14
C GLN A 585 -3.08 23.53 22.41
N PRO A 586 -2.47 22.92 21.36
CA PRO A 586 -1.36 23.56 20.65
C PRO A 586 -1.79 24.73 19.77
N ASP A 587 -0.83 25.55 19.36
CA ASP A 587 -1.07 26.65 18.43
C ASP A 587 -1.13 26.18 16.97
N ALA A 588 -0.48 25.07 16.61
CA ALA A 588 -0.61 24.46 15.29
C ALA A 588 -0.50 22.93 15.37
N VAL A 589 -1.12 22.24 14.41
CA VAL A 589 -1.04 20.78 14.25
C VAL A 589 -0.75 20.48 12.78
N LEU A 590 0.40 19.85 12.52
CA LEU A 590 0.79 19.35 11.21
C LEU A 590 0.70 17.83 11.19
N LEU A 591 -0.11 17.30 10.29
CA LEU A 591 -0.11 15.88 9.98
C LEU A 591 0.95 15.59 8.92
N ALA A 592 2.09 15.09 9.38
CA ALA A 592 3.23 14.75 8.52
C ALA A 592 3.10 13.38 7.87
N TRP A 593 2.18 12.54 8.37
CA TRP A 593 2.07 11.13 8.02
C TRP A 593 3.42 10.42 8.15
N GLN A 594 3.76 9.53 7.23
CA GLN A 594 5.08 8.91 7.09
C GLN A 594 5.60 9.23 5.67
N GLY A 595 6.60 10.11 5.60
CA GLY A 595 6.99 10.81 4.37
C GLY A 595 8.07 10.15 3.53
N GLY A 596 8.45 8.90 3.83
CA GLY A 596 9.62 8.26 3.23
C GLY A 596 10.93 8.88 3.70
N GLN A 597 12.02 8.61 2.97
CA GLN A 597 13.38 8.95 3.39
C GLN A 597 13.65 10.46 3.55
N GLU A 598 12.84 11.31 2.89
CA GLU A 598 12.95 12.77 2.97
C GLU A 598 11.89 13.40 3.90
N GLY A 599 11.22 12.59 4.73
CA GLY A 599 10.13 13.04 5.62
C GLY A 599 10.51 14.23 6.49
N GLY A 600 11.64 14.18 7.20
CA GLY A 600 12.12 15.29 8.04
C GLY A 600 12.38 16.58 7.24
N ASN A 601 13.03 16.48 6.07
CA ASN A 601 13.25 17.64 5.19
C ASN A 601 11.93 18.26 4.71
N SER A 602 10.95 17.42 4.41
CA SER A 602 9.63 17.84 3.94
C SER A 602 8.83 18.56 5.04
N VAL A 603 8.93 18.09 6.28
CA VAL A 603 8.38 18.79 7.45
C VAL A 603 9.01 20.17 7.55
N VAL A 604 10.34 20.29 7.48
CA VAL A 604 11.03 21.58 7.58
C VAL A 604 10.64 22.54 6.45
N ASP A 605 10.41 22.05 5.24
CA ASP A 605 9.91 22.90 4.14
C ASP A 605 8.56 23.53 4.44
N ILE A 606 7.67 22.78 5.10
CA ILE A 606 6.38 23.28 5.58
C ILE A 606 6.57 24.26 6.74
N LEU A 607 7.34 23.88 7.76
CA LEU A 607 7.53 24.71 8.96
C LEU A 607 8.13 26.07 8.63
N THR A 608 9.03 26.13 7.64
CA THR A 608 9.70 27.37 7.20
C THR A 608 8.92 28.16 6.15
N GLY A 609 7.82 27.61 5.61
CA GLY A 609 7.05 28.25 4.55
C GLY A 609 7.71 28.21 3.17
N LYS A 610 8.79 27.42 2.99
CA LYS A 610 9.35 27.11 1.67
C LYS A 610 8.29 26.42 0.80
N VAL A 611 7.49 25.55 1.42
CA VAL A 611 6.28 24.95 0.86
C VAL A 611 5.08 25.40 1.70
N ASN A 612 4.02 25.79 1.01
CA ASN A 612 2.72 26.04 1.63
C ASN A 612 1.95 24.71 1.68
N PRO A 613 1.45 24.26 2.85
CA PRO A 613 0.58 23.10 2.97
C PRO A 613 -0.55 23.13 1.94
N SER A 614 -0.70 22.01 1.25
CA SER A 614 -1.74 21.82 0.25
C SER A 614 -2.35 20.42 0.26
N GLY A 615 -1.95 19.56 1.20
CA GLY A 615 -2.54 18.24 1.36
C GLY A 615 -3.93 18.33 2.00
N LYS A 616 -4.81 17.38 1.66
CA LYS A 616 -6.16 17.25 2.25
C LYS A 616 -6.44 15.79 2.63
N LEU A 617 -7.15 15.58 3.74
CA LEU A 617 -7.37 14.26 4.31
C LEU A 617 -8.06 13.28 3.33
N PRO A 618 -7.51 12.07 3.11
CA PRO A 618 -8.14 11.02 2.32
C PRO A 618 -9.01 10.10 3.18
N MET A 619 -9.13 10.39 4.48
CA MET A 619 -9.91 9.62 5.45
C MET A 619 -10.45 10.56 6.53
N THR A 620 -11.63 10.26 7.06
CA THR A 620 -12.25 11.00 8.16
C THR A 620 -11.53 10.73 9.48
N PHE A 621 -11.28 11.78 10.27
CA PHE A 621 -10.81 11.66 11.66
C PHE A 621 -12.01 11.73 12.60
N PRO A 622 -12.45 10.61 13.20
CA PRO A 622 -13.61 10.58 14.07
C PRO A 622 -13.32 11.27 15.43
N ILE A 623 -14.37 11.60 16.19
CA ILE A 623 -14.22 12.07 17.58
C ILE A 623 -13.97 10.87 18.49
N ASP A 624 -14.81 9.84 18.38
CA ASP A 624 -14.65 8.55 19.04
C ASP A 624 -14.53 7.46 17.98
N ILE A 625 -13.70 6.45 18.21
CA ILE A 625 -13.59 5.33 17.28
C ILE A 625 -14.94 4.66 17.01
N ASN A 626 -15.80 4.57 18.03
CA ASN A 626 -17.13 3.96 17.95
C ASN A 626 -18.13 4.77 17.12
N ASP A 627 -17.77 6.00 16.73
CA ASP A 627 -18.54 6.76 15.75
C ASP A 627 -18.46 6.14 14.35
N HIS A 628 -17.49 5.25 14.07
CA HIS A 628 -17.52 4.44 12.86
C HIS A 628 -18.56 3.32 12.99
N LYS A 629 -19.52 3.27 12.06
CA LYS A 629 -20.45 2.14 11.96
C LYS A 629 -19.76 0.77 11.88
N SER A 630 -18.59 0.69 11.26
CA SER A 630 -17.81 -0.53 11.15
C SER A 630 -17.20 -1.01 12.47
N SER A 631 -17.17 -0.21 13.54
CA SER A 631 -16.58 -0.62 14.84
C SER A 631 -17.34 -1.77 15.51
N LEU A 632 -18.63 -1.93 15.22
CA LEU A 632 -19.41 -3.12 15.62
C LEU A 632 -18.94 -4.40 14.91
N ASN A 633 -18.27 -4.23 13.78
CA ASN A 633 -17.97 -5.25 12.78
C ASN A 633 -16.47 -5.28 12.45
N PHE A 634 -15.60 -4.98 13.42
CA PHE A 634 -14.16 -4.96 13.25
C PHE A 634 -13.46 -5.63 14.45
N PRO A 635 -12.35 -6.36 14.25
CA PRO A 635 -11.55 -6.91 15.34
C PRO A 635 -10.79 -5.80 16.08
N MET A 636 -11.15 -5.54 17.34
CA MET A 636 -10.56 -4.43 18.12
C MET A 636 -9.29 -4.82 18.91
N ASP A 637 -8.98 -6.12 18.98
CA ASP A 637 -7.93 -6.66 19.86
C ASP A 637 -6.53 -6.67 19.23
N GLY A 638 -6.40 -6.41 17.93
CA GLY A 638 -5.11 -6.40 17.21
C GLY A 638 -4.37 -7.73 17.27
N GLU A 639 -5.03 -8.83 16.92
CA GLU A 639 -4.39 -10.15 16.95
C GLU A 639 -3.31 -10.27 15.87
N LYS A 640 -2.10 -10.66 16.29
CA LYS A 640 -0.97 -10.91 15.38
C LYS A 640 -1.08 -12.26 14.69
N LEU A 641 -0.70 -12.31 13.42
CA LEU A 641 -0.44 -13.56 12.72
C LEU A 641 0.68 -14.35 13.44
N LYS A 642 0.46 -15.63 13.71
CA LYS A 642 1.48 -16.49 14.34
C LYS A 642 2.34 -17.14 13.25
N LEU A 643 3.64 -17.26 13.52
CA LEU A 643 4.59 -17.90 12.59
C LEU A 643 4.18 -19.33 12.21
N ASN A 644 3.62 -20.10 13.14
CA ASN A 644 3.12 -21.45 12.86
C ASN A 644 1.95 -21.43 11.88
N ASP A 645 1.09 -20.42 11.89
CA ASP A 645 -0.04 -20.30 10.97
C ASP A 645 0.46 -19.98 9.55
N LEU A 646 1.58 -19.26 9.43
CA LEU A 646 2.21 -18.96 8.14
C LEU A 646 2.89 -20.18 7.49
N ILE A 647 3.43 -21.10 8.29
CA ILE A 647 4.21 -22.26 7.81
C ILE A 647 3.38 -23.55 7.74
N PHE A 648 2.45 -23.74 8.68
CA PHE A 648 1.72 -24.99 8.88
C PHE A 648 0.20 -24.81 9.00
N GLY A 649 -0.31 -23.59 8.82
CA GLY A 649 -1.72 -23.25 8.96
C GLY A 649 -2.57 -23.81 7.82
N PHE A 650 -2.60 -25.13 7.67
CA PHE A 650 -3.58 -25.83 6.85
C PHE A 650 -4.90 -25.87 7.64
N ASP A 651 -5.82 -25.03 7.18
CA ASP A 651 -7.27 -24.96 7.45
C ASP A 651 -7.83 -25.64 8.72
N TYR A 652 -8.49 -24.83 9.54
CA TYR A 652 -9.53 -25.31 10.45
C TYR A 652 -10.81 -24.54 10.14
N ASP A 653 -11.54 -24.89 9.07
CA ASP A 653 -12.92 -24.42 8.92
C ASP A 653 -13.69 -24.91 10.15
N LYS A 654 -13.96 -23.97 11.04
CA LYS A 654 -14.59 -24.28 12.31
C LYS A 654 -16.06 -24.58 12.01
N PRO A 655 -16.66 -25.58 12.68
CA PRO A 655 -18.11 -25.73 12.68
C PRO A 655 -18.78 -24.37 12.98
N GLU A 656 -19.89 -24.03 12.31
CA GLU A 656 -20.49 -22.68 12.38
C GLU A 656 -20.75 -22.21 13.82
N ASN A 657 -21.12 -23.12 14.73
CA ASN A 657 -21.34 -22.84 16.16
C ASN A 657 -20.07 -22.50 16.96
N LYS A 658 -18.88 -22.67 16.37
CA LYS A 658 -17.58 -22.32 16.94
C LYS A 658 -16.93 -21.11 16.24
N LYS A 659 -17.55 -20.58 15.17
CA LYS A 659 -17.02 -19.41 14.47
C LYS A 659 -17.21 -18.15 15.30
N ILE A 660 -16.14 -17.37 15.39
CA ILE A 660 -16.07 -16.12 16.12
C ILE A 660 -16.28 -14.96 15.13
N ARG A 661 -17.32 -14.16 15.36
CA ARG A 661 -17.59 -12.94 14.59
C ARG A 661 -16.40 -11.97 14.68
N ASN A 662 -16.11 -11.29 13.59
CA ASN A 662 -15.00 -10.37 13.32
C ASN A 662 -13.60 -11.03 13.28
N LYS A 663 -13.51 -12.36 13.45
CA LYS A 663 -12.27 -13.15 13.29
C LYS A 663 -12.46 -14.20 12.19
N ASP A 664 -13.34 -15.17 12.40
CA ASP A 664 -13.63 -16.22 11.43
C ASP A 664 -14.58 -15.76 10.30
N TYR A 665 -15.50 -14.84 10.61
CA TYR A 665 -16.33 -14.15 9.62
C TYR A 665 -16.63 -12.72 10.08
N THR A 666 -16.76 -11.79 9.15
CA THR A 666 -17.07 -10.37 9.43
C THR A 666 -18.23 -9.94 8.55
N ILE A 667 -19.29 -9.37 9.13
CA ILE A 667 -20.45 -8.86 8.36
C ILE A 667 -20.29 -7.36 8.17
N TYR A 668 -20.27 -6.89 6.92
CA TYR A 668 -20.13 -5.46 6.61
C TYR A 668 -21.51 -4.80 6.64
N GLU A 669 -22.12 -4.75 7.83
CA GLU A 669 -23.48 -4.22 8.05
C GLU A 669 -23.58 -2.72 7.77
N GLU A 670 -22.46 -2.01 7.74
CA GLU A 670 -22.42 -0.62 7.30
C GLU A 670 -22.74 -0.46 5.81
N GLY A 671 -22.58 -1.50 5.00
CA GLY A 671 -22.88 -1.48 3.57
C GLY A 671 -22.11 -0.37 2.85
N ILE A 672 -22.83 0.51 2.14
CA ILE A 672 -22.23 1.66 1.43
C ILE A 672 -21.88 2.84 2.35
N TYR A 673 -22.21 2.77 3.64
CA TYR A 673 -21.95 3.81 4.62
C TYR A 673 -20.59 3.60 5.29
N VAL A 674 -19.53 3.74 4.50
CA VAL A 674 -18.13 3.71 4.95
C VAL A 674 -17.55 5.12 4.90
N GLY A 675 -16.77 5.49 5.92
CA GLY A 675 -16.14 6.82 6.00
C GLY A 675 -17.17 7.96 6.00
N TYR A 676 -16.85 9.08 5.36
CA TYR A 676 -17.70 10.28 5.32
C TYR A 676 -19.14 10.01 4.87
N ARG A 677 -19.38 8.97 4.07
CA ARG A 677 -20.74 8.57 3.65
C ARG A 677 -21.63 8.27 4.86
N HIS A 678 -21.09 7.63 5.89
CA HIS A 678 -21.78 7.37 7.15
C HIS A 678 -21.90 8.63 8.00
N PHE A 679 -20.77 9.31 8.27
CA PHE A 679 -20.75 10.48 9.15
C PHE A 679 -21.70 11.58 8.64
N ASP A 680 -21.79 11.77 7.33
CA ASP A 680 -22.68 12.77 6.74
C ASP A 680 -24.15 12.33 6.74
N LYS A 681 -24.42 11.04 6.54
CA LYS A 681 -25.78 10.48 6.58
C LYS A 681 -26.40 10.63 7.97
N ASP A 682 -25.62 10.29 8.99
CA ASP A 682 -26.08 10.27 10.38
C ASP A 682 -25.80 11.60 11.10
N LYS A 683 -25.21 12.58 10.40
CA LYS A 683 -24.87 13.92 10.91
C LYS A 683 -23.99 13.86 12.16
N ILE A 684 -23.07 12.91 12.18
CA ILE A 684 -22.13 12.71 13.27
C ILE A 684 -21.01 13.75 13.12
N GLU A 685 -20.69 14.42 14.23
CA GLU A 685 -19.56 15.35 14.27
C GLU A 685 -18.23 14.60 14.23
N VAL A 686 -17.25 15.19 13.57
CA VAL A 686 -15.94 14.56 13.34
C VAL A 686 -14.85 15.52 13.79
N SER A 687 -13.70 14.97 14.17
CA SER A 687 -12.57 15.83 14.53
C SER A 687 -12.08 16.59 13.30
N TYR A 688 -11.90 15.88 12.18
CA TYR A 688 -11.63 16.49 10.88
C TYR A 688 -12.35 15.70 9.77
N PRO A 689 -13.11 16.36 8.89
CA PRO A 689 -13.87 15.67 7.85
C PRO A 689 -12.98 15.23 6.68
N PHE A 690 -13.47 14.25 5.91
CA PHE A 690 -12.85 13.85 4.65
C PHE A 690 -12.61 15.07 3.74
N GLY A 691 -11.43 15.11 3.11
CA GLY A 691 -11.01 16.20 2.26
C GLY A 691 -10.66 17.49 2.99
N TYR A 692 -10.50 17.51 4.32
CA TYR A 692 -10.08 18.69 5.07
C TYR A 692 -8.57 18.95 5.01
N GLY A 693 -8.16 20.21 4.99
CA GLY A 693 -6.77 20.63 5.12
C GLY A 693 -6.65 22.14 4.97
N MET A 694 -5.89 22.79 5.86
CA MET A 694 -5.63 24.22 5.83
C MET A 694 -4.47 24.58 4.90
N SER A 695 -4.35 25.86 4.57
CA SER A 695 -3.23 26.44 3.83
C SER A 695 -2.74 27.71 4.54
N TYR A 696 -1.53 28.16 4.25
CA TYR A 696 -1.05 29.49 4.66
C TYR A 696 -1.71 30.64 3.89
N THR A 697 -2.48 30.32 2.84
CA THR A 697 -3.25 31.30 2.07
C THR A 697 -4.73 30.90 2.02
N ASN A 698 -5.57 31.80 1.50
CA ASN A 698 -7.00 31.57 1.33
C ASN A 698 -7.36 31.59 -0.16
N PHE A 699 -8.41 30.86 -0.51
CA PHE A 699 -8.88 30.75 -1.89
C PHE A 699 -10.35 31.12 -2.02
N LYS A 700 -10.70 31.81 -3.12
CA LYS A 700 -12.06 32.13 -3.50
C LYS A 700 -12.47 31.31 -4.72
N TYR A 701 -13.66 30.73 -4.63
CA TYR A 701 -14.29 29.97 -5.71
C TYR A 701 -15.38 30.83 -6.35
N SER A 702 -15.52 30.80 -7.67
CA SER A 702 -16.52 31.60 -8.39
C SER A 702 -16.80 31.06 -9.79
N ASP A 703 -17.80 31.63 -10.45
CA ASP A 703 -18.07 31.47 -11.88
C ASP A 703 -18.33 30.01 -12.31
N LEU A 704 -19.05 29.22 -11.49
CA LEU A 704 -19.45 27.86 -11.85
C LEU A 704 -20.35 27.85 -13.09
N LYS A 705 -19.91 27.13 -14.11
CA LYS A 705 -20.64 26.81 -15.32
C LYS A 705 -20.78 25.31 -15.47
N ILE A 706 -21.97 24.85 -15.80
CA ILE A 706 -22.26 23.44 -16.03
C ILE A 706 -22.80 23.26 -17.45
N THR A 707 -22.11 22.44 -18.24
CA THR A 707 -22.54 22.08 -19.60
C THR A 707 -22.85 20.59 -19.65
N LYS A 708 -24.08 20.24 -20.01
CA LYS A 708 -24.51 18.85 -20.18
C LYS A 708 -24.30 18.40 -21.62
N GLN A 709 -23.82 17.19 -21.77
CA GLN A 709 -23.76 16.45 -23.02
C GLN A 709 -24.43 15.09 -22.80
N GLU A 710 -24.62 14.31 -23.87
CA GLU A 710 -25.37 13.05 -23.82
C GLU A 710 -24.82 12.07 -22.77
N ASN A 711 -23.49 11.88 -22.72
CA ASN A 711 -22.85 10.90 -21.85
C ASN A 711 -21.99 11.50 -20.72
N LYS A 712 -21.94 12.84 -20.61
CA LYS A 712 -21.08 13.53 -19.64
C LYS A 712 -21.55 14.92 -19.25
N ILE A 713 -21.07 15.39 -18.12
CA ILE A 713 -21.28 16.73 -17.59
C ILE A 713 -19.93 17.41 -17.40
N ASN A 714 -19.77 18.58 -18.00
CA ASN A 714 -18.56 19.39 -17.85
C ASN A 714 -18.83 20.53 -16.87
N LEU A 715 -17.98 20.61 -15.86
CA LEU A 715 -17.94 21.68 -14.87
C LEU A 715 -16.75 22.59 -15.20
N SER A 716 -16.96 23.90 -15.20
CA SER A 716 -15.89 24.89 -15.32
C SER A 716 -16.08 25.96 -14.26
N PHE A 717 -15.06 26.26 -13.47
CA PHE A 717 -15.14 27.26 -12.41
C PHE A 717 -13.76 27.86 -12.10
N LYS A 718 -13.76 29.03 -11.47
CA LYS A 718 -12.55 29.79 -11.15
C LYS A 718 -12.17 29.63 -9.68
N VAL A 719 -10.89 29.35 -9.44
CA VAL A 719 -10.25 29.39 -8.12
C VAL A 719 -9.20 30.50 -8.12
N GLN A 720 -9.33 31.45 -7.21
CA GLN A 720 -8.39 32.56 -7.04
C GLN A 720 -7.69 32.46 -5.68
N ASN A 721 -6.36 32.63 -5.66
CA ASN A 721 -5.63 32.86 -4.42
C ASN A 721 -5.87 34.31 -3.97
N ILE A 722 -6.49 34.48 -2.80
CA ILE A 722 -6.87 35.79 -2.24
C ILE A 722 -6.06 36.15 -0.99
N GLY A 723 -5.04 35.36 -0.64
CA GLY A 723 -4.17 35.63 0.50
C GLY A 723 -2.75 36.04 0.07
N GLY A 724 -1.90 36.29 1.06
CA GLY A 724 -0.55 36.83 0.85
C GLY A 724 0.54 35.79 0.56
N PHE A 725 0.23 34.49 0.58
CA PHE A 725 1.19 33.43 0.29
C PHE A 725 0.85 32.73 -1.02
N LYS A 726 1.87 32.33 -1.78
CA LYS A 726 1.69 31.41 -2.91
C LYS A 726 1.17 30.06 -2.40
N GLY A 727 0.27 29.42 -3.13
CA GLY A 727 -0.33 28.16 -2.67
C GLY A 727 -1.03 27.39 -3.80
N LYS A 728 -1.24 26.10 -3.55
CA LYS A 728 -2.09 25.25 -4.38
C LYS A 728 -3.40 24.97 -3.62
N GLU A 729 -4.50 24.85 -4.35
CA GLU A 729 -5.79 24.47 -3.77
C GLU A 729 -6.30 23.18 -4.41
N ILE A 730 -6.80 22.27 -3.56
CA ILE A 730 -7.50 21.06 -3.99
C ILE A 730 -9.00 21.36 -3.98
N THR A 731 -9.66 21.05 -5.09
CA THR A 731 -11.10 21.21 -5.28
C THR A 731 -11.75 19.83 -5.36
N GLN A 732 -12.90 19.67 -4.72
CA GLN A 732 -13.61 18.39 -4.61
C GLN A 732 -15.03 18.58 -5.12
N VAL A 733 -15.47 17.69 -6.01
CA VAL A 733 -16.82 17.70 -6.57
C VAL A 733 -17.61 16.54 -6.00
N TYR A 734 -18.66 16.88 -5.27
CA TYR A 734 -19.61 15.95 -4.70
C TYR A 734 -20.94 16.02 -5.44
N ILE A 735 -21.62 14.87 -5.54
CA ILE A 735 -22.94 14.77 -6.15
C ILE A 735 -23.93 14.29 -5.10
N SER A 736 -25.07 14.99 -4.98
CA SER A 736 -26.15 14.67 -4.06
C SER A 736 -27.47 14.53 -4.80
N LYS A 737 -28.15 13.38 -4.68
CA LYS A 737 -29.48 13.18 -5.25
C LYS A 737 -30.54 13.83 -4.35
N ILE A 738 -31.29 14.79 -4.89
CA ILE A 738 -32.39 15.44 -4.18
C ILE A 738 -33.61 14.52 -4.19
N ASN A 739 -34.27 14.38 -3.03
CA ASN A 739 -35.46 13.55 -2.84
C ASN A 739 -35.26 12.10 -3.34
N SER A 740 -34.13 11.50 -2.98
CA SER A 740 -33.82 10.10 -3.31
C SER A 740 -34.92 9.16 -2.82
N LYS A 741 -35.37 8.26 -3.68
CA LYS A 741 -36.37 7.21 -3.35
C LYS A 741 -35.72 5.93 -2.83
N ILE A 742 -34.41 5.81 -2.98
CA ILE A 742 -33.62 4.72 -2.44
C ILE A 742 -32.79 5.20 -1.25
N ASP A 743 -32.42 4.25 -0.40
CA ASP A 743 -31.43 4.55 0.63
C ASP A 743 -30.04 4.71 0.01
N ARG A 744 -29.40 5.87 0.23
CA ARG A 744 -28.09 6.21 -0.32
C ARG A 744 -27.35 7.24 0.55
N PRO A 745 -26.02 7.40 0.39
CA PRO A 745 -25.26 8.48 0.99
C PRO A 745 -25.81 9.85 0.59
N ILE A 746 -25.69 10.83 1.49
CA ILE A 746 -26.14 12.21 1.22
C ILE A 746 -25.41 12.81 0.02
N LYS A 747 -24.13 12.48 -0.13
CA LYS A 747 -23.30 12.89 -1.24
C LYS A 747 -22.15 11.91 -1.46
N GLU A 748 -21.60 11.91 -2.66
CA GLU A 748 -20.47 11.07 -3.06
C GLU A 748 -19.48 11.89 -3.88
N LEU A 749 -18.18 11.71 -3.65
CA LEU A 749 -17.10 12.30 -4.46
C LEU A 749 -17.12 11.70 -5.87
N LYS A 750 -17.15 12.55 -6.91
CA LYS A 750 -17.16 12.14 -8.33
C LYS A 750 -16.20 12.97 -9.20
N GLY A 751 -15.41 13.84 -8.58
CA GLY A 751 -14.39 14.61 -9.27
C GLY A 751 -13.49 15.34 -8.29
N PHE A 752 -12.24 15.57 -8.67
CA PHE A 752 -11.34 16.46 -7.95
C PHE A 752 -10.31 17.05 -8.91
N SER A 753 -9.71 18.17 -8.51
CA SER A 753 -8.60 18.78 -9.24
C SER A 753 -7.76 19.61 -8.29
N LYS A 754 -6.45 19.67 -8.53
CA LYS A 754 -5.52 20.52 -7.79
C LYS A 754 -5.00 21.63 -8.71
N THR A 755 -5.03 22.87 -8.24
CA THR A 755 -4.49 23.98 -9.02
C THR A 755 -2.97 23.84 -9.18
N LYS A 756 -2.42 24.51 -10.20
CA LYS A 756 -1.00 24.87 -10.20
C LYS A 756 -0.69 25.77 -8.98
N LEU A 757 0.59 26.02 -8.73
CA LEU A 757 1.00 26.99 -7.70
C LEU A 757 0.51 28.39 -8.11
N LEU A 758 -0.41 28.96 -7.35
CA LEU A 758 -0.99 30.28 -7.59
C LEU A 758 -0.26 31.32 -6.75
N GLU A 759 0.29 32.34 -7.40
CA GLU A 759 0.72 33.57 -6.73
C GLU A 759 -0.49 34.34 -6.16
N SER A 760 -0.24 35.29 -5.26
CA SER A 760 -1.28 36.16 -4.72
C SER A 760 -2.07 36.87 -5.84
N ASP A 761 -3.39 36.95 -5.67
CA ASP A 761 -4.37 37.48 -6.62
C ASP A 761 -4.49 36.75 -7.97
N LYS A 762 -3.70 35.69 -8.21
CA LYS A 762 -3.81 34.89 -9.43
C LYS A 762 -4.92 33.85 -9.34
N SER A 763 -5.51 33.56 -10.50
CA SER A 763 -6.61 32.61 -10.65
C SER A 763 -6.24 31.46 -11.58
N SER A 764 -6.82 30.29 -11.35
CA SER A 764 -6.91 29.18 -12.30
C SER A 764 -8.38 28.95 -12.64
N ILE A 765 -8.64 28.64 -13.91
CA ILE A 765 -9.88 27.97 -14.29
C ILE A 765 -9.63 26.47 -14.16
N LEU A 766 -10.58 25.76 -13.58
CA LEU A 766 -10.56 24.31 -13.45
C LEU A 766 -11.74 23.74 -14.22
N ASP A 767 -11.44 22.74 -15.03
CA ASP A 767 -12.41 22.00 -15.83
C ASP A 767 -12.44 20.55 -15.34
N ILE A 768 -13.63 20.06 -15.00
CA ILE A 768 -13.84 18.69 -14.50
C ILE A 768 -14.95 18.05 -15.32
N GLU A 769 -14.63 16.92 -15.93
CA GLU A 769 -15.56 16.07 -16.66
C GLU A 769 -16.09 14.96 -15.76
N ILE A 770 -17.41 14.79 -15.72
CA ILE A 770 -18.09 13.75 -14.96
C ILE A 770 -18.94 12.92 -15.92
N PRO A 771 -18.61 11.64 -16.15
CA PRO A 771 -19.46 10.72 -16.91
C PRO A 771 -20.86 10.59 -16.29
N VAL A 772 -21.90 10.44 -17.11
CA VAL A 772 -23.26 10.20 -16.59
C VAL A 772 -23.32 8.88 -15.80
N SER A 773 -22.47 7.91 -16.13
CA SER A 773 -22.34 6.65 -15.38
C SER A 773 -21.91 6.84 -13.91
N ASP A 774 -21.31 7.97 -13.56
CA ASP A 774 -20.88 8.26 -12.19
C ASP A 774 -22.05 8.62 -11.25
N PHE A 775 -23.23 8.89 -11.83
CA PHE A 775 -24.50 9.11 -11.11
C PHE A 775 -25.22 7.79 -10.78
N TYR A 776 -24.76 6.68 -11.34
CA TYR A 776 -25.41 5.38 -11.20
C TYR A 776 -25.20 4.81 -9.80
N TYR A 777 -26.15 3.99 -9.37
CA TYR A 777 -26.06 3.15 -8.18
C TYR A 777 -26.27 1.69 -8.58
N TRP A 778 -25.82 0.75 -7.74
CA TRP A 778 -26.07 -0.66 -7.99
C TRP A 778 -27.44 -1.08 -7.45
N ASN A 779 -28.32 -1.52 -8.35
CA ASN A 779 -29.69 -1.92 -8.02
C ASN A 779 -29.78 -3.45 -7.90
N GLU A 780 -29.75 -3.96 -6.66
CA GLU A 780 -29.78 -5.39 -6.38
C GLU A 780 -31.06 -6.09 -6.86
N LYS A 781 -32.17 -5.37 -7.10
CA LYS A 781 -33.42 -5.98 -7.61
C LYS A 781 -33.31 -6.44 -9.06
N ILE A 782 -32.49 -5.76 -9.85
CA ILE A 782 -32.27 -6.05 -11.28
C ILE A 782 -30.84 -6.52 -11.57
N ASN A 783 -29.98 -6.54 -10.54
CA ASN A 783 -28.58 -6.96 -10.61
C ASN A 783 -27.76 -6.19 -11.67
N SER A 784 -27.97 -4.87 -11.74
CA SER A 784 -27.27 -3.98 -12.67
C SER A 784 -27.11 -2.56 -12.10
N TRP A 785 -26.24 -1.77 -12.73
CA TRP A 785 -26.22 -0.32 -12.52
C TRP A 785 -27.52 0.31 -13.02
N ASP A 786 -28.01 1.30 -12.27
CA ASP A 786 -29.25 2.03 -12.53
C ASP A 786 -29.08 3.51 -12.16
N ILE A 787 -29.96 4.37 -12.65
CA ILE A 787 -29.95 5.80 -12.37
C ILE A 787 -31.30 6.30 -11.87
N GLU A 788 -31.28 7.07 -10.79
CA GLU A 788 -32.48 7.72 -10.29
C GLU A 788 -32.68 9.09 -10.96
N ASN A 789 -33.46 9.13 -12.04
CA ASN A 789 -33.79 10.38 -12.73
C ASN A 789 -34.37 11.45 -11.78
N GLY A 790 -34.10 12.72 -12.06
CA GLY A 790 -34.57 13.84 -11.26
C GLY A 790 -33.48 14.87 -10.97
N GLU A 791 -33.67 15.67 -9.93
CA GLU A 791 -32.73 16.72 -9.57
C GLU A 791 -31.56 16.19 -8.73
N TYR A 792 -30.36 16.59 -9.11
CA TYR A 792 -29.12 16.38 -8.38
C TYR A 792 -28.49 17.75 -8.06
N SER A 793 -27.84 17.85 -6.91
CA SER A 793 -27.00 18.99 -6.56
C SER A 793 -25.54 18.64 -6.85
N ILE A 794 -24.89 19.45 -7.69
CA ILE A 794 -23.44 19.42 -7.90
C ILE A 794 -22.82 20.40 -6.90
N GLN A 795 -21.92 19.90 -6.05
CA GLN A 795 -21.34 20.64 -4.95
C GLN A 795 -19.82 20.68 -5.11
N ILE A 796 -19.24 21.88 -5.21
CA ILE A 796 -17.79 22.09 -5.27
C ILE A 796 -17.34 22.59 -3.90
N GLY A 797 -16.52 21.80 -3.23
CA GLY A 797 -16.00 22.10 -1.91
C GLY A 797 -14.47 22.14 -1.84
N SER A 798 -13.98 22.84 -0.82
CA SER A 798 -12.61 22.72 -0.33
C SER A 798 -12.45 21.54 0.63
N SER A 799 -13.55 21.01 1.17
CA SER A 799 -13.64 19.73 1.89
C SER A 799 -15.05 19.16 1.75
N SER A 800 -15.29 17.92 2.21
CA SER A 800 -16.64 17.34 2.25
C SER A 800 -17.64 18.16 3.08
N ARG A 801 -17.18 18.97 4.04
CA ARG A 801 -18.04 19.82 4.89
C ARG A 801 -17.86 21.33 4.66
N ASP A 802 -17.12 21.72 3.62
CA ASP A 802 -16.91 23.12 3.25
C ASP A 802 -17.21 23.32 1.75
N ILE A 803 -18.51 23.38 1.43
CA ILE A 803 -19.01 23.56 0.06
C ILE A 803 -18.99 25.05 -0.30
N LYS A 804 -18.28 25.39 -1.37
CA LYS A 804 -18.06 26.77 -1.83
C LYS A 804 -19.00 27.19 -2.94
N LEU A 805 -19.29 26.30 -3.89
CA LEU A 805 -20.23 26.52 -4.98
C LEU A 805 -21.19 25.33 -5.04
N GLN A 806 -22.45 25.58 -5.40
CA GLN A 806 -23.40 24.51 -5.66
C GLN A 806 -24.41 24.95 -6.72
N GLU A 807 -24.79 24.01 -7.58
CA GLU A 807 -25.83 24.22 -8.59
C GLU A 807 -26.67 22.96 -8.75
N LYS A 808 -27.96 23.15 -9.05
CA LYS A 808 -28.87 22.03 -9.29
C LYS A 808 -28.93 21.70 -10.77
N ILE A 809 -28.94 20.41 -11.06
CA ILE A 809 -29.12 19.89 -12.41
C ILE A 809 -30.19 18.81 -12.41
N LYS A 810 -30.96 18.73 -13.50
CA LYS A 810 -31.82 17.57 -13.77
C LYS A 810 -31.09 16.53 -14.61
N ILE A 811 -31.07 15.28 -14.16
CA ILE A 811 -30.73 14.11 -14.97
C ILE A 811 -32.02 13.46 -15.44
#